data_AF-A0A482ILE0-F1
#
_entry.id   AF-A0A482ILE0-F1
#
_cell.length_a   1.000
_cell.length_b   1.000
_cell.length_c   1.000
_cell.angle_alpha   90.00
_cell.angle_beta   90.00
_cell.angle_gamma   90.00
#
_symmetry.space_group_name_H-M   'P 1'
#
loop_
_entity.id
_entity.type
_entity.pdbx_description
1 polymer ?
#
loop_
_entity_poly.entity_id
_entity_poly.type
_entity_poly.pdbx_seq_one_letter_code
_entity_poly.pdbx_strand_id
1 'polypeptide(L)'
;MNADNLLPDQVQLYAALSGPFIPKEALRSLAPPVGVDRLVMAATALAESCDTSPVGASERWLMRTSARHALLNSLNPSQLAAAVAARRAKHPDPETADLLAVLLDEPPLARANIRAVLAARTTTVSSEHLIIALERVIIALDRAGEAAPARDLLQPARSALAEIHRNENLRRVGERGFVGREDECAQVAQWLSHPVDAPPTTCLFITGGPGIGKSTLLAESVRLYFESHQPLILRLDFDRAGLDVQDQRGLTMEAARQLGEQLGEAGSRLMNARLDAGRISELNPSARSRLNLRRGLPEPLASMLGESVAAAGRPVLVVLDTLEVLRGRGETHPETLFDWLDALVAKGVKPMHVLAAGRGDALDSLRQIGDASVDGSTASSGPARVRRLELTGLRDDAALALLNILEAPRHLQPELLALAQGNPLKLRLAAEVAKRSGIEHLRKRKRGSEIDAAFLYRMLLSRIDDPDLRRLAHPGLIVRRINAELIRTVLAPTLGLGRITAERADELLRQLATHHWLVEYDAGAPGFLKHRSDMRMLLLPLLYQSATKQSARVDAAAMRWFAARPESWAQVEAMYHRLQLTRVRRDTPIVPIQLAAQFDAEALEELPRAAADLVRATRGERTSQFRGSVPASGSWDDEVDVSREIQAVLQRQDWREGAYIVRRIVHAGGLDARSEAADAIRTFLWRSGQWAQARRWLAERDRFDNTDDDLARLPEPLALARLEMRAEFTPERLRKGWQDWRPLLEQLQRAAVSAKDSCARHGALALLLSNLSEPFYFPRVDSRESDLAAAANERWAGAKGDQAMLAQELGHQQFRRVASGDVDQLSFGQLIATLTPYSAFAENLSITDGGDWLRAAAELSVDTFATADRLVGAGQLRPVGLRSDNQIGWLTGAGLFAEWAEAISFVRRNSELRLIGRAAERWRKTMAGNWSIGRRHGPWRRLPPVDETIQSRLLDLMEATDSRLRAHEDLDLWATALKTKALLPILRRRLPRLQAEVARLEEENAGPELITRRLLACGAPAAFVPPLAVLIMHREF
;
A
#
# COMPACT_ATOMS: atom_id res chain seq x y z
N MET A 1 -23.71 34.56 19.19
CA MET A 1 -22.80 33.41 19.32
C MET A 1 -22.73 33.06 20.79
N ASN A 2 -23.25 31.89 21.19
CA ASN A 2 -23.38 31.50 22.60
C ASN A 2 -22.02 31.06 23.17
N ALA A 3 -21.81 31.31 24.46
CA ALA A 3 -20.62 30.90 25.23
C ALA A 3 -20.40 29.37 25.26
N ASP A 4 -21.39 28.57 24.81
CA ASP A 4 -21.37 27.11 24.77
C ASP A 4 -20.43 26.50 23.72
N ASN A 5 -19.99 27.25 22.69
CA ASN A 5 -19.07 26.75 21.65
C ASN A 5 -17.57 27.02 21.93
N LEU A 6 -17.21 27.81 22.95
CA LEU A 6 -15.84 28.33 23.13
C LEU A 6 -14.90 27.45 23.97
N LEU A 7 -15.41 26.43 24.66
CA LEU A 7 -14.66 25.62 25.62
C LEU A 7 -13.84 24.46 24.99
N PRO A 8 -14.37 23.69 24.01
CA PRO A 8 -13.58 22.70 23.27
C PRO A 8 -12.37 23.34 22.57
N ASP A 9 -12.55 24.56 22.06
CA ASP A 9 -11.53 25.35 21.37
C ASP A 9 -10.33 25.69 22.27
N GLN A 10 -10.53 25.90 23.59
CA GLN A 10 -9.45 26.26 24.51
C GLN A 10 -8.46 25.11 24.78
N VAL A 11 -8.97 23.88 24.93
CA VAL A 11 -8.12 22.71 25.18
C VAL A 11 -7.38 22.30 23.91
N GLN A 12 -8.05 22.37 22.75
CA GLN A 12 -7.42 22.18 21.46
C GLN A 12 -6.38 23.27 21.16
N LEU A 13 -6.62 24.52 21.56
CA LEU A 13 -5.67 25.61 21.43
C LEU A 13 -4.44 25.42 22.31
N TYR A 14 -4.61 24.94 23.55
CA TYR A 14 -3.50 24.54 24.40
C TYR A 14 -2.62 23.46 23.72
N ALA A 15 -3.25 22.45 23.13
CA ALA A 15 -2.57 21.37 22.42
C ALA A 15 -1.88 21.87 21.13
N ALA A 16 -2.52 22.78 20.38
CA ALA A 16 -1.95 23.35 19.16
C ALA A 16 -0.69 24.17 19.43
N LEU A 17 -0.66 24.90 20.55
CA LEU A 17 0.47 25.71 21.02
C LEU A 17 1.52 24.92 21.82
N SER A 18 1.42 23.59 21.88
CA SER A 18 2.35 22.74 22.63
C SER A 18 3.06 21.74 21.71
N GLY A 19 4.30 21.39 22.07
CA GLY A 19 4.96 20.16 21.66
C GLY A 19 4.30 18.93 22.31
N PRO A 20 5.02 17.82 22.53
CA PRO A 20 4.49 16.68 23.28
C PRO A 20 4.02 17.10 24.68
N PHE A 21 2.74 16.91 25.01
CA PHE A 21 2.12 17.42 26.24
C PHE A 21 1.35 16.34 27.00
N ILE A 22 1.06 16.58 28.28
CA ILE A 22 0.26 15.65 29.10
C ILE A 22 -1.22 16.07 29.03
N PRO A 23 -2.16 15.19 28.60
CA PRO A 23 -3.57 15.55 28.42
C PRO A 23 -4.23 16.12 29.67
N LYS A 24 -3.84 15.61 30.85
CA LYS A 24 -4.32 16.10 32.15
C LYS A 24 -4.00 17.58 32.37
N GLU A 25 -2.87 18.06 31.87
CA GLU A 25 -2.46 19.48 31.99
C GLU A 25 -3.24 20.37 31.02
N ALA A 26 -3.54 19.86 29.83
CA ALA A 26 -4.43 20.53 28.88
C ALA A 26 -5.85 20.65 29.44
N LEU A 27 -6.41 19.59 30.02
CA LEU A 27 -7.76 19.63 30.62
C LEU A 27 -7.82 20.54 31.86
N ARG A 28 -6.72 20.65 32.62
CA ARG A 28 -6.60 21.61 33.74
C ARG A 28 -6.59 23.07 33.29
N SER A 29 -6.45 23.37 32.00
CA SER A 29 -6.58 24.75 31.50
C SER A 29 -8.02 25.25 31.53
N LEU A 30 -9.00 24.38 31.72
CA LEU A 30 -10.40 24.73 31.92
C LEU A 30 -10.59 25.20 33.37
N ALA A 31 -10.90 26.49 33.58
CA ALA A 31 -11.10 27.07 34.91
C ALA A 31 -12.35 26.47 35.61
N PRO A 32 -12.32 26.13 36.91
CA PRO A 32 -13.51 25.69 37.64
C PRO A 32 -14.61 26.77 37.69
N PRO A 33 -15.92 26.40 37.71
CA PRO A 33 -16.45 25.04 37.81
C PRO A 33 -16.93 24.50 36.46
N VAL A 34 -16.18 23.57 35.85
CA VAL A 34 -16.60 22.81 34.67
C VAL A 34 -17.20 21.47 35.13
N GLY A 35 -18.45 21.17 34.75
CA GLY A 35 -19.11 19.90 35.06
C GLY A 35 -18.45 18.68 34.39
N VAL A 36 -18.66 17.48 34.96
CA VAL A 36 -18.01 16.23 34.51
C VAL A 36 -18.28 15.94 33.02
N ASP A 37 -19.52 16.10 32.55
CA ASP A 37 -19.88 15.86 31.14
C ASP A 37 -19.11 16.77 30.17
N ARG A 38 -18.82 18.01 30.60
CA ARG A 38 -18.05 18.98 29.79
C ARG A 38 -16.56 18.63 29.72
N LEU A 39 -16.00 18.07 30.80
CA LEU A 39 -14.64 17.53 30.80
C LEU A 39 -14.53 16.30 29.89
N VAL A 40 -15.54 15.43 29.88
CA VAL A 40 -15.60 14.25 28.99
C VAL A 40 -15.66 14.68 27.53
N MET A 41 -16.49 15.68 27.18
CA MET A 41 -16.53 16.23 25.82
C MET A 41 -15.18 16.81 25.37
N ALA A 42 -14.55 17.63 26.22
CA ALA A 42 -13.24 18.21 25.91
C ALA A 42 -12.14 17.14 25.75
N ALA A 43 -12.16 16.10 26.59
CA ALA A 43 -11.24 14.98 26.48
C ALA A 43 -11.46 14.17 25.19
N THR A 44 -12.72 13.98 24.78
CA THR A 44 -13.07 13.27 23.54
C THR A 44 -12.60 14.04 22.31
N ALA A 45 -12.90 15.35 22.25
CA ALA A 45 -12.47 16.21 21.15
C ALA A 45 -10.93 16.33 21.05
N LEU A 46 -10.23 16.28 22.19
CA LEU A 46 -8.77 16.23 22.23
C LEU A 46 -8.24 14.87 21.73
N ALA A 47 -8.87 13.76 22.11
CA ALA A 47 -8.49 12.42 21.67
C ALA A 47 -8.69 12.21 20.15
N GLU A 48 -9.72 12.82 19.57
CA GLU A 48 -9.96 12.76 18.12
C GLU A 48 -8.91 13.53 17.30
N SER A 49 -8.29 14.55 17.89
CA SER A 49 -7.36 15.48 17.24
C SER A 49 -5.87 15.25 17.58
N CYS A 50 -5.57 14.32 18.48
CA CYS A 50 -4.22 14.00 18.94
C CYS A 50 -3.88 12.51 18.77
N ASP A 51 -2.60 12.22 18.60
CA ASP A 51 -2.05 10.87 18.63
C ASP A 51 -1.18 10.68 19.89
N THR A 52 -0.98 9.43 20.31
CA THR A 52 -0.03 9.08 21.37
C THR A 52 1.40 9.12 20.81
N SER A 53 2.32 9.78 21.52
CA SER A 53 3.70 9.93 21.02
C SER A 53 4.41 8.58 20.92
N PRO A 54 5.02 8.23 19.76
CA PRO A 54 5.61 6.91 19.52
C PRO A 54 6.94 6.65 20.26
N VAL A 55 7.54 7.65 20.93
CA VAL A 55 8.86 7.51 21.58
C VAL A 55 8.73 7.57 23.10
N GLY A 56 8.86 6.42 23.76
CA GLY A 56 9.32 6.27 25.16
C GLY A 56 8.45 6.83 26.30
N ALA A 57 7.34 7.51 26.04
CA ALA A 57 6.48 8.08 27.08
C ALA A 57 4.99 7.84 26.73
N SER A 58 4.42 6.75 27.27
CA SER A 58 3.01 6.35 27.08
C SER A 58 1.96 7.36 27.58
N GLU A 59 2.39 8.48 28.17
CA GLU A 59 1.52 9.50 28.79
C GLU A 59 1.50 10.85 28.04
N ARG A 60 2.29 11.00 26.97
CA ARG A 60 2.36 12.26 26.20
C ARG A 60 1.61 12.18 24.88
N TRP A 61 0.79 13.18 24.63
CA TRP A 61 0.03 13.33 23.39
C TRP A 61 0.66 14.40 22.51
N LEU A 62 0.45 14.25 21.21
CA LEU A 62 0.83 15.24 20.22
C LEU A 62 -0.36 15.51 19.32
N MET A 63 -0.71 16.78 19.14
CA MET A 63 -1.77 17.17 18.21
C MET A 63 -1.36 16.85 16.77
N ARG A 64 -2.29 16.27 16.00
CA ARG A 64 -2.09 15.98 14.57
C ARG A 64 -1.79 17.27 13.81
N THR A 65 -0.86 17.20 12.86
CA THR A 65 -0.36 18.36 12.11
C THR A 65 -1.49 19.11 11.40
N SER A 66 -2.40 18.42 10.71
CA SER A 66 -3.53 19.04 10.00
C SER A 66 -4.49 19.76 10.93
N ALA A 67 -4.84 19.16 12.06
CA ALA A 67 -5.70 19.77 13.08
C ALA A 67 -5.03 21.00 13.73
N ARG A 68 -3.73 20.92 14.04
CA ARG A 68 -2.95 22.05 14.57
C ARG A 68 -2.92 23.21 13.60
N HIS A 69 -2.56 22.97 12.33
CA HIS A 69 -2.47 24.01 11.31
C HIS A 69 -3.82 24.70 11.08
N ALA A 70 -4.91 23.93 11.00
CA ALA A 70 -6.25 24.49 10.83
C ALA A 70 -6.62 25.45 11.98
N LEU A 71 -6.32 25.05 13.22
CA LEU A 71 -6.63 25.88 14.39
C LEU A 71 -5.75 27.13 14.45
N LEU A 72 -4.43 27.02 14.26
CA LEU A 72 -3.53 28.17 14.27
C LEU A 72 -3.89 29.19 13.17
N ASN A 73 -4.26 28.71 11.98
CA ASN A 73 -4.64 29.56 10.84
C ASN A 73 -5.99 30.28 11.04
N SER A 74 -6.83 29.80 11.96
CA SER A 74 -8.11 30.44 12.30
C SER A 74 -7.94 31.68 13.19
N LEU A 75 -6.78 31.85 13.83
CA LEU A 75 -6.50 32.96 14.74
C LEU A 75 -5.96 34.17 13.98
N ASN A 76 -6.41 35.37 14.37
CA ASN A 76 -5.76 36.60 13.91
C ASN A 76 -4.46 36.89 14.72
N PRO A 77 -3.58 37.79 14.25
CA PRO A 77 -2.29 38.02 14.89
C PRO A 77 -2.36 38.44 16.38
N SER A 78 -3.36 39.24 16.78
CA SER A 78 -3.49 39.67 18.18
C SER A 78 -4.01 38.55 19.09
N GLN A 79 -4.91 37.70 18.59
CA GLN A 79 -5.37 36.49 19.28
C GLN A 79 -4.23 35.47 19.45
N LEU A 80 -3.43 35.26 18.41
CA LEU A 80 -2.26 34.38 18.47
C LEU A 80 -1.25 34.86 19.51
N ALA A 81 -0.92 36.16 19.52
CA ALA A 81 -0.01 36.74 20.51
C ALA A 81 -0.52 36.58 21.96
N ALA A 82 -1.81 36.83 22.20
CA ALA A 82 -2.42 36.65 23.51
C ALA A 82 -2.40 35.17 23.96
N ALA A 83 -2.70 34.23 23.05
CA ALA A 83 -2.68 32.81 23.33
C ALA A 83 -1.26 32.28 23.61
N VAL A 84 -0.26 32.75 22.86
CA VAL A 84 1.16 32.44 23.09
C VAL A 84 1.61 32.97 24.45
N ALA A 85 1.26 34.21 24.82
CA ALA A 85 1.59 34.78 26.13
C ALA A 85 0.98 33.94 27.28
N ALA A 86 -0.29 33.54 27.15
CA ALA A 86 -0.97 32.68 28.11
C ALA A 86 -0.29 31.30 28.24
N ARG A 87 0.19 30.73 27.13
CA ARG A 87 0.89 29.44 27.16
C ARG A 87 2.29 29.53 27.79
N ARG A 88 3.02 30.63 27.56
CA ARG A 88 4.35 30.87 28.16
C ARG A 88 4.31 31.00 29.67
N ALA A 89 3.25 31.59 30.22
CA ALA A 89 3.04 31.72 31.67
C ALA A 89 2.96 30.36 32.41
N LYS A 90 2.80 29.25 31.68
CA LYS A 90 2.74 27.89 32.23
C LYS A 90 4.05 27.10 32.09
N HIS A 91 5.19 27.79 32.02
CA HIS A 91 6.54 27.19 31.99
C HIS A 91 6.68 26.04 30.96
N PRO A 92 6.59 26.34 29.65
CA PRO A 92 6.66 25.33 28.60
C PRO A 92 7.99 24.58 28.57
N ASP A 93 7.95 23.32 28.12
CA ASP A 93 9.14 22.55 27.76
C ASP A 93 9.89 23.18 26.56
N PRO A 94 11.15 22.79 26.29
CA PRO A 94 11.96 23.39 25.24
C PRO A 94 11.33 23.30 23.84
N GLU A 95 10.66 22.19 23.50
CA GLU A 95 10.05 22.05 22.18
C GLU A 95 8.82 22.95 22.02
N THR A 96 8.04 23.12 23.10
CA THR A 96 6.96 24.10 23.12
C THR A 96 7.51 25.52 23.05
N ALA A 97 8.57 25.85 23.78
CA ALA A 97 9.18 27.18 23.73
C ALA A 97 9.67 27.55 22.31
N ASP A 98 10.29 26.62 21.60
CA ASP A 98 10.74 26.78 20.21
C ASP A 98 9.56 27.04 19.25
N LEU A 99 8.44 26.29 19.39
CA LEU A 99 7.21 26.52 18.63
C LEU A 99 6.65 27.94 18.87
N LEU A 100 6.56 28.36 20.13
CA LEU A 100 6.04 29.67 20.49
C LEU A 100 6.96 30.81 20.03
N ALA A 101 8.27 30.59 19.96
CA ALA A 101 9.23 31.56 19.45
C ALA A 101 9.05 31.78 17.94
N VAL A 102 8.88 30.69 17.17
CA VAL A 102 8.67 30.76 15.71
C VAL A 102 7.33 31.40 15.34
N LEU A 103 6.26 31.20 16.12
CA LEU A 103 4.95 31.80 15.87
C LEU A 103 4.93 33.33 15.99
N LEU A 104 5.80 33.90 16.83
CA LEU A 104 5.91 35.35 17.05
C LEU A 104 7.16 35.99 16.45
N ASP A 105 7.98 35.21 15.73
CA ASP A 105 9.26 35.65 15.15
C ASP A 105 10.26 36.19 16.20
N GLU A 106 10.39 35.49 17.34
CA GLU A 106 11.20 35.90 18.49
C GLU A 106 12.42 34.99 18.74
N PRO A 107 13.51 35.49 19.38
CA PRO A 107 14.65 34.67 19.77
C PRO A 107 14.24 33.51 20.71
N PRO A 108 14.88 32.33 20.61
CA PRO A 108 16.07 32.02 19.83
C PRO A 108 15.83 31.60 18.37
N LEU A 109 14.57 31.54 17.91
CA LEU A 109 14.19 31.04 16.57
C LEU A 109 13.50 32.10 15.71
N ALA A 110 13.87 33.38 15.87
CA ALA A 110 13.43 34.41 14.95
C ALA A 110 14.03 34.18 13.55
N ARG A 111 13.40 34.75 12.52
CA ARG A 111 13.84 34.70 11.12
C ARG A 111 15.31 35.05 10.96
N ALA A 112 15.80 36.04 11.69
CA ALA A 112 17.21 36.43 11.69
C ALA A 112 18.12 35.33 12.25
N ASN A 113 17.72 34.67 13.34
CA ASN A 113 18.47 33.55 13.93
C ASN A 113 18.48 32.34 12.98
N ILE A 114 17.34 32.00 12.39
CA ILE A 114 17.23 30.88 11.44
C ILE A 114 18.12 31.13 10.21
N ARG A 115 18.11 32.35 9.67
CA ARG A 115 19.02 32.74 8.57
C ARG A 115 20.49 32.64 8.97
N ALA A 116 20.85 32.99 10.20
CA ALA A 116 22.22 32.85 10.69
C ALA A 116 22.64 31.37 10.77
N VAL A 117 21.77 30.48 11.24
CA VAL A 117 22.00 29.03 11.24
C VAL A 117 22.18 28.50 9.81
N LEU A 118 21.34 28.94 8.86
CA LEU A 118 21.48 28.58 7.46
C LEU A 118 22.73 29.17 6.80
N ALA A 119 23.22 30.34 7.21
CA ALA A 119 24.43 30.95 6.67
C ALA A 119 25.72 30.31 7.23
N ALA A 120 25.67 29.76 8.45
CA ALA A 120 26.79 29.07 9.10
C ALA A 120 27.24 27.78 8.38
N ARG A 121 26.59 27.42 7.27
CA ARG A 121 26.96 26.32 6.36
C ARG A 121 28.37 26.41 5.77
N THR A 122 28.97 27.60 5.78
CA THR A 122 30.28 27.90 5.17
C THR A 122 31.42 28.04 6.17
N THR A 123 31.13 27.98 7.48
CA THR A 123 32.12 28.16 8.55
C THR A 123 32.45 26.84 9.25
N THR A 124 33.65 26.75 9.84
CA THR A 124 34.24 25.61 10.56
C THR A 124 33.53 25.28 11.89
N VAL A 125 32.19 25.27 11.91
CA VAL A 125 31.39 24.81 13.06
C VAL A 125 31.36 23.28 13.06
N SER A 126 31.40 22.66 14.25
CA SER A 126 31.20 21.20 14.38
C SER A 126 29.84 20.80 13.79
N SER A 127 29.84 19.90 12.81
CA SER A 127 28.65 19.45 12.07
C SER A 127 27.51 19.01 12.99
N GLU A 128 27.83 18.45 14.16
CA GLU A 128 26.86 17.97 15.16
C GLU A 128 26.00 19.10 15.75
N HIS A 129 26.60 20.25 16.06
CA HIS A 129 25.85 21.40 16.61
C HIS A 129 24.92 22.03 15.58
N LEU A 130 25.34 22.04 14.31
CA LEU A 130 24.54 22.55 13.21
C LEU A 130 23.35 21.62 12.89
N ILE A 131 23.55 20.29 12.95
CA ILE A 131 22.49 19.29 12.81
C ILE A 131 21.41 19.52 13.87
N ILE A 132 21.79 19.59 15.16
CA ILE A 132 20.85 19.82 16.27
C ILE A 132 20.08 21.14 16.08
N ALA A 133 20.77 22.21 15.66
CA ALA A 133 20.13 23.51 15.42
C ALA A 133 19.11 23.44 14.28
N LEU A 134 19.44 22.78 13.16
CA LEU A 134 18.54 22.60 12.02
C LEU A 134 17.33 21.72 12.36
N GLU A 135 17.52 20.64 13.12
CA GLU A 135 16.43 19.77 13.57
C GLU A 135 15.42 20.55 14.42
N ARG A 136 15.89 21.37 15.36
CA ARG A 136 15.04 22.25 16.18
C ARG A 136 14.23 23.23 15.32
N VAL A 137 14.88 23.90 14.36
CA VAL A 137 14.22 24.81 13.41
C VAL A 137 13.14 24.09 12.61
N ILE A 138 13.44 22.91 12.07
CA ILE A 138 12.51 22.12 11.25
C ILE A 138 11.30 21.70 12.07
N ILE A 139 11.50 21.16 13.29
CA ILE A 139 10.42 20.72 14.17
C ILE A 139 9.50 21.90 14.52
N ALA A 140 10.05 23.05 14.88
CA ALA A 140 9.27 24.22 15.25
C ALA A 140 8.46 24.80 14.07
N LEU A 141 9.09 24.99 12.91
CA LEU A 141 8.44 25.51 11.70
C LEU A 141 7.38 24.54 11.15
N ASP A 142 7.65 23.23 11.14
CA ASP A 142 6.69 22.23 10.66
C ASP A 142 5.43 22.17 11.55
N ARG A 143 5.60 22.31 12.87
CA ARG A 143 4.47 22.39 13.81
C ARG A 143 3.68 23.69 13.63
N ALA A 144 4.35 24.83 13.44
CA ALA A 144 3.70 26.12 13.28
C ALA A 144 2.95 26.27 11.95
N GLY A 145 3.45 25.66 10.87
CA GLY A 145 2.81 25.69 9.56
C GLY A 145 2.72 27.09 8.95
N GLU A 146 1.59 27.40 8.31
CA GLU A 146 1.35 28.71 7.66
C GLU A 146 1.29 29.88 8.66
N ALA A 147 1.07 29.61 9.95
CA ALA A 147 1.05 30.64 10.98
C ALA A 147 2.44 31.20 11.33
N ALA A 148 3.53 30.54 10.91
CA ALA A 148 4.89 31.04 11.14
C ALA A 148 5.30 32.09 10.09
N PRO A 149 5.73 33.31 10.50
CA PRO A 149 6.26 34.32 9.58
C PRO A 149 7.50 33.86 8.80
N ALA A 150 8.27 32.91 9.36
CA ALA A 150 9.47 32.34 8.76
C ALA A 150 9.24 30.98 8.05
N ARG A 151 7.99 30.63 7.71
CA ARG A 151 7.62 29.35 7.08
C ARG A 151 8.40 29.06 5.79
N ASP A 152 8.72 30.09 5.01
CA ASP A 152 9.53 29.99 3.79
C ASP A 152 10.94 29.44 4.03
N LEU A 153 11.46 29.53 5.27
CA LEU A 153 12.77 28.99 5.65
C LEU A 153 12.76 27.50 6.02
N LEU A 154 11.58 26.87 6.14
CA LEU A 154 11.47 25.45 6.46
C LEU A 154 12.12 24.57 5.39
N GLN A 155 11.85 24.85 4.11
CA GLN A 155 12.41 24.07 3.02
C GLN A 155 13.93 24.26 2.87
N PRO A 156 14.47 25.50 2.95
CA PRO A 156 15.92 25.72 3.08
C PRO A 156 16.56 24.95 4.24
N ALA A 157 15.93 24.89 5.42
CA ALA A 157 16.45 24.16 6.58
C ALA A 157 16.49 22.65 6.36
N ARG A 158 15.41 22.06 5.81
CA ARG A 158 15.38 20.64 5.41
C ARG A 158 16.46 20.31 4.38
N SER A 159 16.60 21.18 3.39
CA SER A 159 17.60 21.02 2.32
C SER A 159 19.03 21.07 2.88
N ALA A 160 19.30 22.02 3.78
CA ALA A 160 20.60 22.13 4.45
C ALA A 160 20.93 20.89 5.30
N LEU A 161 19.98 20.39 6.08
CA LEU A 161 20.17 19.17 6.88
C LEU A 161 20.43 17.94 5.99
N ALA A 162 19.62 17.78 4.93
CA ALA A 162 19.76 16.69 3.97
C ALA A 162 21.10 16.74 3.20
N GLU A 163 21.62 17.94 2.92
CA GLU A 163 22.93 18.15 2.30
C GLU A 163 24.07 17.77 3.24
N ILE A 164 24.02 18.18 4.52
CA ILE A 164 25.02 17.79 5.54
C ILE A 164 25.08 16.26 5.66
N HIS A 165 23.94 15.60 5.87
CA HIS A 165 23.89 14.14 5.98
C HIS A 165 24.39 13.43 4.71
N ARG A 166 24.11 13.98 3.52
CA ARG A 166 24.61 13.42 2.26
C ARG A 166 26.11 13.56 2.16
N ASN A 167 26.65 14.74 2.41
CA ASN A 167 28.09 15.01 2.33
C ASN A 167 28.86 14.16 3.35
N GLU A 168 28.36 14.01 4.58
CA GLU A 168 28.95 13.11 5.56
C GLU A 168 28.93 11.65 5.11
N ASN A 169 27.83 11.19 4.51
CA ASN A 169 27.74 9.83 3.99
C ASN A 169 28.72 9.60 2.84
N LEU A 170 28.81 10.53 1.88
CA LEU A 170 29.77 10.46 0.77
C LEU A 170 31.22 10.48 1.28
N ARG A 171 31.52 11.34 2.27
CA ARG A 171 32.84 11.40 2.90
C ARG A 171 33.19 10.09 3.60
N ARG A 172 32.26 9.53 4.39
CA ARG A 172 32.44 8.23 5.08
C ARG A 172 32.68 7.07 4.10
N VAL A 173 32.06 7.09 2.92
CA VAL A 173 32.31 6.09 1.87
C VAL A 173 33.74 6.22 1.34
N GLY A 174 34.19 7.45 1.05
CA GLY A 174 35.58 7.71 0.62
C GLY A 174 36.63 7.35 1.68
N GLU A 175 36.41 7.74 2.95
CA GLU A 175 37.33 7.49 4.08
C GLU A 175 37.53 5.99 4.36
N ARG A 176 36.50 5.16 4.15
CA ARG A 176 36.58 3.70 4.37
C ARG A 176 37.48 2.98 3.37
N GLY A 177 37.85 3.66 2.27
CA GLY A 177 38.63 3.10 1.18
C GLY A 177 37.84 2.15 0.29
N PHE A 178 37.98 2.30 -1.01
CA PHE A 178 37.47 1.39 -2.03
C PHE A 178 38.67 0.76 -2.76
N VAL A 179 38.63 -0.57 -2.98
CA VAL A 179 39.78 -1.32 -3.50
C VAL A 179 39.34 -2.25 -4.62
N GLY A 180 40.00 -2.14 -5.77
CA GLY A 180 39.73 -2.94 -6.97
C GLY A 180 38.40 -2.59 -7.63
N ARG A 181 37.96 -3.48 -8.53
CA ARG A 181 36.71 -3.39 -9.30
C ARG A 181 36.67 -2.25 -10.32
N GLU A 182 37.81 -1.93 -10.90
CA GLU A 182 37.96 -0.89 -11.91
C GLU A 182 37.11 -1.20 -13.15
N ASP A 183 37.06 -2.46 -13.57
CA ASP A 183 36.25 -2.92 -14.71
C ASP A 183 34.75 -2.77 -14.43
N GLU A 184 34.29 -3.15 -13.24
CA GLU A 184 32.89 -3.00 -12.84
C GLU A 184 32.51 -1.52 -12.66
N CYS A 185 33.37 -0.71 -12.06
CA CYS A 185 33.19 0.74 -11.99
C CYS A 185 33.10 1.38 -13.38
N ALA A 186 33.94 0.95 -14.32
CA ALA A 186 33.88 1.42 -15.70
C ALA A 186 32.57 1.03 -16.40
N GLN A 187 32.05 -0.18 -16.15
CA GLN A 187 30.75 -0.61 -16.66
C GLN A 187 29.59 0.20 -16.07
N VAL A 188 29.63 0.49 -14.76
CA VAL A 188 28.65 1.36 -14.11
C VAL A 188 28.73 2.79 -14.68
N ALA A 189 29.92 3.33 -14.85
CA ALA A 189 30.11 4.66 -15.46
C ALA A 189 29.61 4.70 -16.91
N GLN A 190 29.89 3.65 -17.71
CA GLN A 190 29.37 3.52 -19.06
C GLN A 190 27.84 3.48 -19.08
N TRP A 191 27.21 2.75 -18.16
CA TRP A 191 25.76 2.74 -18.00
C TRP A 191 25.21 4.14 -17.67
N LEU A 192 25.84 4.83 -16.71
CA LEU A 192 25.45 6.18 -16.30
C LEU A 192 25.71 7.24 -17.38
N SER A 193 26.46 6.95 -18.44
CA SER A 193 26.59 7.85 -19.59
C SER A 193 25.40 7.82 -20.56
N HIS A 194 24.48 6.85 -20.40
CA HIS A 194 23.30 6.68 -21.26
C HIS A 194 22.01 6.82 -20.44
N PRO A 195 21.54 8.06 -20.19
CA PRO A 195 20.28 8.29 -19.47
C PRO A 195 19.05 7.81 -20.25
N VAL A 196 17.98 7.56 -19.51
CA VAL A 196 16.64 7.32 -20.03
C VAL A 196 15.91 8.67 -20.19
N ASP A 197 15.54 9.01 -21.43
CA ASP A 197 14.78 10.22 -21.77
C ASP A 197 13.31 9.96 -22.17
N ALA A 198 12.97 8.69 -22.37
CA ALA A 198 11.63 8.22 -22.68
C ALA A 198 11.44 6.79 -22.17
N PRO A 199 10.21 6.37 -21.82
CA PRO A 199 9.91 4.99 -21.49
C PRO A 199 10.26 4.03 -22.66
N PRO A 200 10.60 2.77 -22.38
CA PRO A 200 10.65 2.13 -21.06
C PRO A 200 11.94 2.46 -20.29
N THR A 201 11.81 2.61 -18.98
CA THR A 201 12.93 2.74 -18.05
C THR A 201 13.72 1.44 -17.94
N THR A 202 15.03 1.58 -17.97
CA THR A 202 16.00 0.48 -17.88
C THR A 202 16.89 0.62 -16.66
N CYS A 203 17.38 -0.50 -16.13
CA CYS A 203 18.19 -0.56 -14.92
C CYS A 203 19.43 -1.45 -15.08
N LEU A 204 20.55 -0.99 -14.51
CA LEU A 204 21.72 -1.84 -14.26
C LEU A 204 21.57 -2.49 -12.88
N PHE A 205 21.48 -3.81 -12.87
CA PHE A 205 21.28 -4.60 -11.66
C PHE A 205 22.55 -5.32 -11.23
N ILE A 206 23.09 -4.91 -10.09
CA ILE A 206 24.31 -5.46 -9.49
C ILE A 206 23.95 -6.66 -8.61
N THR A 207 24.43 -7.84 -9.00
CA THR A 207 24.16 -9.11 -8.32
C THR A 207 25.45 -9.74 -7.77
N GLY A 208 25.33 -10.79 -6.96
CA GLY A 208 26.47 -11.54 -6.44
C GLY A 208 26.25 -12.09 -5.03
N GLY A 209 27.18 -12.95 -4.58
CA GLY A 209 27.08 -13.64 -3.30
C GLY A 209 27.04 -12.73 -2.06
N PRO A 210 26.70 -13.28 -0.87
CA PRO A 210 26.77 -12.53 0.38
C PRO A 210 28.20 -12.08 0.68
N GLY A 211 28.35 -10.85 1.20
CA GLY A 211 29.66 -10.28 1.53
C GLY A 211 30.58 -9.94 0.35
N ILE A 212 30.10 -10.06 -0.90
CA ILE A 212 30.92 -9.83 -2.10
C ILE A 212 31.25 -8.35 -2.37
N GLY A 213 30.55 -7.42 -1.70
CA GLY A 213 30.78 -5.98 -1.83
C GLY A 213 29.78 -5.20 -2.70
N LYS A 214 28.58 -5.75 -2.96
CA LYS A 214 27.52 -5.08 -3.76
C LYS A 214 27.19 -3.66 -3.27
N SER A 215 26.84 -3.52 -2.00
CA SER A 215 26.48 -2.22 -1.41
C SER A 215 27.67 -1.25 -1.38
N THR A 216 28.89 -1.77 -1.29
CA THR A 216 30.12 -0.98 -1.36
C THR A 216 30.34 -0.42 -2.77
N LEU A 217 30.21 -1.25 -3.82
CA LEU A 217 30.28 -0.80 -5.21
C LEU A 217 29.17 0.20 -5.54
N LEU A 218 27.94 -0.04 -5.08
CA LEU A 218 26.82 0.87 -5.30
C LEU A 218 27.08 2.24 -4.64
N ALA A 219 27.51 2.26 -3.38
CA ALA A 219 27.83 3.49 -2.65
C ALA A 219 28.97 4.27 -3.31
N GLU A 220 30.02 3.58 -3.76
CA GLU A 220 31.14 4.21 -4.46
C GLU A 220 30.73 4.76 -5.82
N SER A 221 29.91 4.03 -6.58
CA SER A 221 29.41 4.47 -7.88
C SER A 221 28.55 5.74 -7.75
N VAL A 222 27.70 5.80 -6.72
CA VAL A 222 26.91 7.00 -6.39
C VAL A 222 27.83 8.16 -6.04
N ARG A 223 28.89 7.94 -5.25
CA ARG A 223 29.87 8.98 -4.87
C ARG A 223 30.58 9.57 -6.09
N LEU A 224 31.17 8.72 -6.93
CA LEU A 224 31.90 9.14 -8.13
C LEU A 224 31.00 9.89 -9.12
N TYR A 225 29.77 9.40 -9.33
CA TYR A 225 28.82 10.07 -10.20
C TYR A 225 28.37 11.42 -9.62
N PHE A 226 28.20 11.51 -8.31
CA PHE A 226 27.84 12.75 -7.63
C PHE A 226 28.90 13.83 -7.74
N GLU A 227 30.17 13.46 -7.58
CA GLU A 227 31.32 14.38 -7.73
C GLU A 227 31.38 14.99 -9.13
N SER A 228 30.99 14.24 -10.16
CA SER A 228 31.09 14.68 -11.55
C SER A 228 29.85 15.39 -12.09
N HIS A 229 28.64 14.96 -11.68
CA HIS A 229 27.38 15.38 -12.32
C HIS A 229 26.36 16.01 -11.36
N GLN A 230 26.61 15.96 -10.04
CA GLN A 230 25.69 16.49 -9.01
C GLN A 230 24.21 16.09 -9.25
N PRO A 231 23.88 14.80 -9.48
CA PRO A 231 22.52 14.36 -9.79
C PRO A 231 21.56 14.62 -8.61
N LEU A 232 20.28 14.61 -8.91
CA LEU A 232 19.22 14.47 -7.90
C LEU A 232 19.07 12.98 -7.57
N ILE A 233 19.30 12.58 -6.32
CA ILE A 233 19.31 11.16 -5.92
C ILE A 233 17.94 10.76 -5.36
N LEU A 234 17.27 9.80 -5.98
CA LEU A 234 16.08 9.15 -5.43
C LEU A 234 16.46 7.77 -4.91
N ARG A 235 16.49 7.58 -3.58
CA ARG A 235 16.80 6.27 -2.98
C ARG A 235 15.54 5.59 -2.47
N LEU A 236 15.23 4.41 -3.01
CA LEU A 236 14.13 3.56 -2.58
C LEU A 236 14.69 2.29 -1.94
N ASP A 237 14.39 2.11 -0.65
CA ASP A 237 14.85 0.99 0.17
C ASP A 237 13.63 0.20 0.65
N PHE A 238 13.35 -0.92 -0.01
CA PHE A 238 12.10 -1.67 0.15
C PHE A 238 12.02 -2.48 1.45
N ASP A 239 13.10 -2.57 2.24
CA ASP A 239 13.04 -3.11 3.60
C ASP A 239 12.23 -2.20 4.55
N ARG A 240 12.05 -0.92 4.19
CA ARG A 240 11.21 0.02 4.94
C ARG A 240 9.73 -0.33 4.79
N ALA A 241 9.03 -0.55 5.91
CA ALA A 241 7.61 -0.88 5.94
C ALA A 241 6.68 0.18 5.32
N GLY A 242 7.14 1.43 5.16
CA GLY A 242 6.36 2.53 4.57
C GLY A 242 6.42 2.64 3.04
N LEU A 243 7.24 1.84 2.35
CA LEU A 243 7.35 1.86 0.89
C LEU A 243 6.61 0.67 0.29
N ASP A 244 5.48 0.95 -0.36
CA ASP A 244 4.65 -0.03 -1.06
C ASP A 244 4.40 0.42 -2.50
N VAL A 245 4.71 -0.44 -3.47
CA VAL A 245 4.52 -0.15 -4.91
C VAL A 245 3.05 -0.08 -5.31
N GLN A 246 2.16 -0.62 -4.51
CA GLN A 246 0.72 -0.48 -4.71
C GLN A 246 0.21 0.91 -4.31
N ASP A 247 0.94 1.63 -3.46
CA ASP A 247 0.65 3.02 -3.10
C ASP A 247 1.48 3.96 -3.97
N GLN A 248 1.15 4.02 -5.27
CA GLN A 248 1.81 4.92 -6.22
C GLN A 248 1.73 6.39 -5.80
N ARG A 249 0.65 6.80 -5.11
CA ARG A 249 0.56 8.13 -4.51
C ARG A 249 1.60 8.29 -3.41
N GLY A 250 1.68 7.35 -2.47
CA GLY A 250 2.70 7.32 -1.41
C GLY A 250 4.13 7.36 -1.97
N LEU A 251 4.42 6.54 -2.98
CA LEU A 251 5.71 6.56 -3.68
C LEU A 251 6.03 7.90 -4.34
N THR A 252 5.04 8.51 -5.01
CA THR A 252 5.22 9.81 -5.67
C THR A 252 5.39 10.93 -4.65
N MET A 253 4.69 10.86 -3.52
CA MET A 253 4.83 11.77 -2.38
C MET A 253 6.22 11.66 -1.73
N GLU A 254 6.78 10.46 -1.66
CA GLU A 254 8.13 10.22 -1.16
C GLU A 254 9.20 10.69 -2.16
N ALA A 255 9.00 10.42 -3.46
CA ALA A 255 9.87 10.93 -4.51
C ALA A 255 9.89 12.45 -4.52
N ALA A 256 8.71 13.09 -4.45
CA ALA A 256 8.60 14.53 -4.32
C ALA A 256 9.35 15.05 -3.09
N ARG A 257 9.21 14.40 -1.93
CA ARG A 257 9.91 14.76 -0.69
C ARG A 257 11.44 14.73 -0.87
N GLN A 258 11.99 13.59 -1.28
CA GLN A 258 13.45 13.42 -1.42
C GLN A 258 14.06 14.34 -2.49
N LEU A 259 13.38 14.52 -3.63
CA LEU A 259 13.86 15.37 -4.71
C LEU A 259 13.71 16.85 -4.37
N GLY A 260 12.60 17.26 -3.75
CA GLY A 260 12.40 18.65 -3.32
C GLY A 260 13.39 19.12 -2.26
N GLU A 261 13.79 18.24 -1.32
CA GLU A 261 14.89 18.51 -0.36
C GLU A 261 16.24 18.75 -1.04
N GLN A 262 16.43 18.24 -2.27
CA GLN A 262 17.67 18.42 -3.05
C GLN A 262 17.64 19.61 -3.99
N LEU A 263 16.45 20.14 -4.26
CA LEU A 263 16.23 21.31 -5.11
C LEU A 263 16.35 22.63 -4.34
N GLY A 264 16.49 22.59 -3.01
CA GLY A 264 16.61 23.79 -2.18
C GLY A 264 15.35 24.66 -2.26
N GLU A 265 15.54 25.98 -2.39
CA GLU A 265 14.44 26.94 -2.50
C GLU A 265 13.53 26.68 -3.70
N ALA A 266 14.11 26.21 -4.83
CA ALA A 266 13.36 25.85 -6.03
C ALA A 266 12.39 24.67 -5.80
N GLY A 267 12.62 23.85 -4.78
CA GLY A 267 11.73 22.75 -4.39
C GLY A 267 10.45 23.17 -3.66
N SER A 268 10.27 24.45 -3.31
CA SER A 268 9.14 24.91 -2.49
C SER A 268 7.78 24.71 -3.19
N ARG A 269 7.71 24.94 -4.51
CA ARG A 269 6.48 24.70 -5.30
C ARG A 269 6.10 23.23 -5.32
N LEU A 270 7.08 22.34 -5.49
CA LEU A 270 6.91 20.90 -5.42
C LEU A 270 6.41 20.45 -4.05
N MET A 271 6.93 21.03 -2.96
CA MET A 271 6.47 20.71 -1.61
C MET A 271 5.02 21.15 -1.36
N ASN A 272 4.60 22.29 -1.91
CA ASN A 272 3.20 22.73 -1.81
C ASN A 272 2.27 21.79 -2.60
N ALA A 273 2.62 21.45 -3.85
CA ALA A 273 1.87 20.47 -4.63
C ALA A 273 1.77 19.11 -3.92
N ARG A 274 2.84 18.71 -3.21
CA ARG A 274 2.85 17.52 -2.37
C ARG A 274 1.85 17.64 -1.21
N LEU A 275 1.82 18.76 -0.49
CA LEU A 275 0.84 18.98 0.59
C LEU A 275 -0.61 18.94 0.07
N ASP A 276 -0.87 19.55 -1.08
CA ASP A 276 -2.21 19.53 -1.70
C ASP A 276 -2.63 18.10 -2.11
N ALA A 277 -1.70 17.33 -2.67
CA ALA A 277 -1.93 15.91 -2.94
C ALA A 277 -2.20 15.09 -1.66
N GLY A 278 -1.64 15.49 -0.51
CA GLY A 278 -1.95 14.93 0.81
C GLY A 278 -3.36 15.27 1.30
N ARG A 279 -3.78 16.54 1.17
CA ARG A 279 -5.11 17.03 1.59
C ARG A 279 -6.26 16.34 0.86
N ILE A 280 -6.11 16.06 -0.44
CA ILE A 280 -7.11 15.33 -1.24
C ILE A 280 -7.40 13.94 -0.64
N SER A 281 -6.41 13.29 -0.01
CA SER A 281 -6.60 12.01 0.67
C SER A 281 -7.41 12.14 1.97
N GLU A 282 -7.32 13.28 2.67
CA GLU A 282 -8.02 13.52 3.95
C GLU A 282 -9.49 13.92 3.72
N LEU A 283 -9.76 14.73 2.69
CA LEU A 283 -11.10 15.22 2.33
C LEU A 283 -12.04 14.13 1.81
N ASN A 284 -11.54 12.92 1.54
CA ASN A 284 -12.32 11.78 1.09
C ASN A 284 -12.55 10.79 2.25
N PRO A 285 -13.69 10.90 2.98
CA PRO A 285 -13.92 10.13 4.20
C PRO A 285 -14.21 8.64 3.97
N SER A 286 -14.57 8.22 2.75
CA SER A 286 -14.86 6.81 2.47
C SER A 286 -13.57 5.99 2.28
N ALA A 287 -13.49 4.83 2.94
CA ALA A 287 -12.34 3.93 2.84
C ALA A 287 -12.02 3.48 1.39
N ARG A 288 -13.05 3.42 0.53
CA ARG A 288 -12.93 3.04 -0.89
C ARG A 288 -12.27 4.11 -1.74
N SER A 289 -12.67 5.37 -1.58
CA SER A 289 -12.07 6.49 -2.31
C SER A 289 -10.56 6.59 -1.99
N ARG A 290 -10.17 6.34 -0.73
CA ARG A 290 -8.77 6.34 -0.30
C ARG A 290 -7.91 5.26 -0.97
N LEU A 291 -8.42 4.03 -1.15
CA LEU A 291 -7.65 2.93 -1.76
C LEU A 291 -7.38 3.18 -3.25
N ASN A 292 -8.38 3.69 -3.98
CA ASN A 292 -8.20 4.03 -5.40
C ASN A 292 -7.23 5.21 -5.56
N LEU A 293 -7.33 6.23 -4.70
CA LEU A 293 -6.41 7.37 -4.68
C LEU A 293 -4.95 6.96 -4.39
N ARG A 294 -4.72 5.89 -3.62
CA ARG A 294 -3.38 5.35 -3.35
C ARG A 294 -2.76 4.69 -4.57
N ARG A 295 -3.57 3.98 -5.36
CA ARG A 295 -3.11 3.19 -6.51
C ARG A 295 -2.83 4.01 -7.76
N GLY A 296 -3.44 5.19 -7.88
CA GLY A 296 -3.23 6.09 -9.00
C GLY A 296 -2.00 6.98 -8.83
N LEU A 297 -1.33 7.29 -9.94
CA LEU A 297 -0.33 8.35 -9.98
C LEU A 297 -1.03 9.70 -9.73
N PRO A 298 -0.58 10.52 -8.76
CA PRO A 298 -1.14 11.85 -8.53
C PRO A 298 -0.65 12.79 -9.64
N GLU A 299 -1.43 12.89 -10.71
CA GLU A 299 -1.04 13.55 -11.96
C GLU A 299 -0.53 15.00 -11.81
N PRO A 300 -1.17 15.88 -11.02
CA PRO A 300 -0.67 17.24 -10.79
C PRO A 300 0.69 17.25 -10.08
N LEU A 301 0.89 16.34 -9.12
CA LEU A 301 2.15 16.24 -8.37
C LEU A 301 3.26 15.67 -9.25
N ALA A 302 2.98 14.64 -10.05
CA ALA A 302 3.94 14.05 -10.96
C ALA A 302 4.39 15.04 -12.04
N SER A 303 3.46 15.86 -12.56
CA SER A 303 3.76 16.92 -13.52
C SER A 303 4.64 18.01 -12.89
N MET A 304 4.28 18.50 -11.69
CA MET A 304 5.09 19.47 -10.94
C MET A 304 6.49 18.93 -10.63
N LEU A 305 6.61 17.63 -10.32
CA LEU A 305 7.88 16.97 -10.09
C LEU A 305 8.76 16.99 -11.35
N GLY A 306 8.19 16.65 -12.49
CA GLY A 306 8.88 16.71 -13.79
C GLY A 306 9.32 18.13 -14.15
N GLU A 307 8.44 19.12 -14.01
CA GLU A 307 8.78 20.54 -14.22
C GLU A 307 9.92 21.01 -13.32
N SER A 308 9.90 20.63 -12.04
CA SER A 308 10.94 21.01 -11.07
C SER A 308 12.29 20.36 -11.38
N VAL A 309 12.29 19.11 -11.83
CA VAL A 309 13.50 18.40 -12.27
C VAL A 309 14.05 19.04 -13.55
N ALA A 310 13.20 19.31 -14.53
CA ALA A 310 13.58 19.96 -15.78
C ALA A 310 14.17 21.36 -15.53
N ALA A 311 13.57 22.15 -14.63
CA ALA A 311 14.06 23.48 -14.27
C ALA A 311 15.44 23.43 -13.58
N ALA A 312 15.75 22.36 -12.85
CA ALA A 312 17.06 22.19 -12.22
C ALA A 312 18.16 21.83 -13.22
N GLY A 313 17.82 21.25 -14.37
CA GLY A 313 18.78 20.81 -15.40
C GLY A 313 19.75 19.72 -14.92
N ARG A 314 19.40 18.99 -13.85
CA ARG A 314 20.24 17.96 -13.22
C ARG A 314 19.64 16.57 -13.51
N PRO A 315 20.47 15.56 -13.84
CA PRO A 315 19.97 14.19 -14.03
C PRO A 315 19.43 13.61 -12.73
N VAL A 316 18.45 12.71 -12.83
CA VAL A 316 17.90 11.97 -11.69
C VAL A 316 18.58 10.60 -11.61
N LEU A 317 19.23 10.30 -10.49
CA LEU A 317 19.78 8.97 -10.20
C LEU A 317 18.85 8.24 -9.22
N VAL A 318 18.14 7.24 -9.73
CA VAL A 318 17.33 6.33 -8.92
C VAL A 318 18.20 5.17 -8.43
N VAL A 319 18.27 5.00 -7.11
CA VAL A 319 19.00 3.93 -6.44
C VAL A 319 17.99 3.01 -5.76
N LEU A 320 17.89 1.78 -6.26
CA LEU A 320 17.01 0.74 -5.74
C LEU A 320 17.82 -0.23 -4.87
N ASP A 321 17.44 -0.33 -3.60
CA ASP A 321 18.07 -1.24 -2.63
C ASP A 321 17.06 -2.30 -2.18
N THR A 322 17.56 -3.42 -1.66
CA THR A 322 16.74 -4.49 -1.05
C THR A 322 15.56 -4.99 -1.90
N LEU A 323 15.76 -5.06 -3.24
CA LEU A 323 14.72 -5.48 -4.20
C LEU A 323 14.20 -6.89 -3.97
N GLU A 324 14.96 -7.77 -3.33
CA GLU A 324 14.47 -9.10 -2.91
C GLU A 324 13.26 -9.01 -1.96
N VAL A 325 13.16 -7.94 -1.16
CA VAL A 325 12.00 -7.67 -0.30
C VAL A 325 10.80 -7.30 -1.16
N LEU A 326 11.00 -6.43 -2.15
CA LEU A 326 9.96 -6.01 -3.08
C LEU A 326 9.39 -7.23 -3.84
N ARG A 327 10.25 -8.01 -4.49
CA ARG A 327 9.82 -9.24 -5.18
C ARG A 327 9.20 -10.25 -4.22
N GLY A 328 9.71 -10.31 -2.99
CA GLY A 328 9.14 -11.14 -1.93
C GLY A 328 7.68 -10.80 -1.56
N ARG A 329 7.27 -9.54 -1.74
CA ARG A 329 5.88 -9.08 -1.52
C ARG A 329 4.95 -9.40 -2.70
N GLY A 330 5.49 -9.49 -3.92
CA GLY A 330 4.79 -9.88 -5.15
C GLY A 330 5.72 -10.04 -6.35
N GLU A 331 5.48 -11.04 -7.21
CA GLU A 331 6.29 -11.22 -8.42
C GLU A 331 6.01 -10.15 -9.48
N THR A 332 4.81 -9.54 -9.45
CA THR A 332 4.43 -8.41 -10.30
C THR A 332 4.87 -7.04 -9.74
N HIS A 333 5.42 -6.99 -8.53
CA HIS A 333 5.81 -5.74 -7.86
C HIS A 333 7.02 -5.05 -8.53
N PRO A 334 8.07 -5.77 -8.97
CA PRO A 334 9.12 -5.18 -9.79
C PRO A 334 8.59 -4.55 -11.08
N GLU A 335 7.67 -5.21 -11.79
CA GLU A 335 7.07 -4.64 -13.00
C GLU A 335 6.26 -3.37 -12.68
N THR A 336 5.46 -3.41 -11.61
CA THR A 336 4.68 -2.24 -11.13
C THR A 336 5.57 -1.05 -10.74
N LEU A 337 6.76 -1.31 -10.17
CA LEU A 337 7.74 -0.26 -9.88
C LEU A 337 8.24 0.41 -11.16
N PHE A 338 8.59 -0.38 -12.19
CA PHE A 338 9.10 0.16 -13.44
C PHE A 338 7.99 0.85 -14.27
N ASP A 339 6.75 0.37 -14.21
CA ASP A 339 5.59 1.09 -14.76
C ASP A 339 5.44 2.49 -14.11
N TRP A 340 5.64 2.59 -12.79
CA TRP A 340 5.62 3.87 -12.10
C TRP A 340 6.80 4.77 -12.49
N LEU A 341 8.02 4.22 -12.65
CA LEU A 341 9.17 4.98 -13.15
C LEU A 341 8.94 5.49 -14.59
N ASP A 342 8.35 4.65 -15.45
CA ASP A 342 7.95 5.04 -16.81
C ASP A 342 6.97 6.21 -16.79
N ALA A 343 5.99 6.16 -15.89
CA ALA A 343 5.02 7.23 -15.72
C ALA A 343 5.70 8.54 -15.26
N LEU A 344 6.68 8.48 -14.37
CA LEU A 344 7.46 9.66 -13.97
C LEU A 344 8.30 10.24 -15.12
N VAL A 345 8.97 9.40 -15.90
CA VAL A 345 9.72 9.85 -17.09
C VAL A 345 8.79 10.50 -18.11
N ALA A 346 7.61 9.91 -18.35
CA ALA A 346 6.59 10.48 -19.23
C ALA A 346 6.09 11.86 -18.76
N LYS A 347 6.15 12.13 -17.45
CA LYS A 347 5.81 13.43 -16.85
C LYS A 347 6.97 14.41 -16.77
N GLY A 348 8.14 14.06 -17.31
CA GLY A 348 9.29 14.96 -17.42
C GLY A 348 10.36 14.77 -16.34
N VAL A 349 10.29 13.72 -15.51
CA VAL A 349 11.38 13.36 -14.59
C VAL A 349 12.51 12.69 -15.38
N LYS A 350 13.27 13.50 -16.13
CA LYS A 350 14.34 13.06 -17.03
C LYS A 350 15.41 14.15 -17.19
N PRO A 351 16.64 13.81 -17.62
CA PRO A 351 17.18 12.46 -17.85
C PRO A 351 17.25 11.61 -16.58
N MET A 352 16.90 10.31 -16.65
CA MET A 352 16.86 9.39 -15.51
C MET A 352 17.86 8.23 -15.66
N HIS A 353 18.58 7.89 -14.59
CA HIS A 353 19.38 6.67 -14.48
C HIS A 353 18.85 5.79 -13.36
N VAL A 354 18.80 4.47 -13.57
CA VAL A 354 18.39 3.52 -12.54
C VAL A 354 19.53 2.54 -12.25
N LEU A 355 20.01 2.54 -11.00
CA LEU A 355 20.94 1.57 -10.45
C LEU A 355 20.25 0.75 -9.38
N ALA A 356 20.46 -0.55 -9.41
CA ALA A 356 19.91 -1.47 -8.42
C ALA A 356 20.98 -2.42 -7.89
N ALA A 357 20.88 -2.79 -6.63
CA ALA A 357 21.66 -3.90 -6.06
C ALA A 357 20.74 -4.84 -5.29
N GLY A 358 21.03 -6.14 -5.37
CA GLY A 358 20.21 -7.14 -4.69
C GLY A 358 20.69 -8.56 -4.94
N ARG A 359 19.85 -9.53 -4.58
CA ARG A 359 20.08 -10.95 -4.88
C ARG A 359 19.79 -11.25 -6.33
N GLY A 360 20.48 -12.25 -6.89
CA GLY A 360 20.48 -12.53 -8.34
C GLY A 360 19.10 -12.71 -8.96
N ASP A 361 18.11 -13.09 -8.17
CA ASP A 361 16.75 -13.38 -8.59
C ASP A 361 15.77 -12.20 -8.40
N ALA A 362 16.15 -11.11 -7.72
CA ALA A 362 15.22 -10.05 -7.32
C ALA A 362 14.50 -9.34 -8.48
N LEU A 363 15.07 -9.37 -9.69
CA LEU A 363 14.49 -8.80 -10.91
C LEU A 363 14.30 -9.86 -12.02
N ASP A 364 14.18 -11.15 -11.68
CA ASP A 364 13.93 -12.21 -12.66
C ASP A 364 12.58 -12.08 -13.37
N SER A 365 11.59 -11.41 -12.76
CA SER A 365 10.30 -11.14 -13.40
C SER A 365 10.40 -10.11 -14.53
N LEU A 366 11.49 -9.35 -14.60
CA LEU A 366 11.75 -8.40 -15.67
C LEU A 366 12.62 -9.00 -16.77
N ARG A 367 12.33 -8.67 -18.03
CA ARG A 367 13.12 -9.14 -19.16
C ARG A 367 14.50 -8.51 -19.20
N GLN A 368 15.50 -9.32 -19.55
CA GLN A 368 16.88 -8.88 -19.70
C GLN A 368 17.12 -8.17 -21.04
N ILE A 369 17.98 -7.17 -21.02
CA ILE A 369 18.45 -6.44 -22.20
C ILE A 369 19.54 -7.29 -22.87
N GLY A 370 19.34 -7.63 -24.15
CA GLY A 370 20.30 -8.40 -24.95
C GLY A 370 20.00 -9.89 -25.08
N ASP A 371 18.96 -10.42 -24.42
CA ASP A 371 18.50 -11.79 -24.64
C ASP A 371 17.80 -11.91 -26.01
N ALA A 372 18.42 -12.64 -26.95
CA ALA A 372 17.76 -13.13 -28.14
C ALA A 372 16.81 -14.25 -27.69
N SER A 373 15.50 -14.00 -27.74
CA SER A 373 14.46 -14.95 -27.35
C SER A 373 14.67 -16.31 -28.02
N VAL A 374 14.96 -17.35 -27.23
CA VAL A 374 14.70 -18.74 -27.61
C VAL A 374 13.20 -18.96 -27.38
N ASP A 375 12.51 -19.32 -28.44
CA ASP A 375 11.08 -19.59 -28.50
C ASP A 375 10.57 -20.49 -27.35
N GLY A 376 9.42 -20.13 -26.77
CA GLY A 376 8.49 -21.11 -26.21
C GLY A 376 7.97 -20.93 -24.78
N SER A 377 8.43 -19.95 -23.98
CA SER A 377 7.91 -19.73 -22.61
C SER A 377 7.15 -18.41 -22.49
N THR A 378 5.83 -18.50 -22.36
CA THR A 378 4.84 -17.40 -22.35
C THR A 378 4.81 -16.54 -21.07
N ALA A 379 5.95 -16.14 -20.50
CA ALA A 379 5.96 -15.54 -19.16
C ALA A 379 6.18 -14.01 -19.06
N SER A 380 6.65 -13.29 -20.09
CA SER A 380 6.58 -11.82 -20.07
C SER A 380 6.66 -11.22 -21.48
N SER A 381 5.58 -10.60 -21.94
CA SER A 381 5.52 -9.82 -23.18
C SER A 381 5.97 -8.36 -23.01
N GLY A 382 6.52 -8.01 -21.83
CA GLY A 382 6.98 -6.66 -21.50
C GLY A 382 8.25 -6.22 -22.25
N PRO A 383 8.68 -4.96 -22.10
CA PRO A 383 9.94 -4.47 -22.66
C PRO A 383 11.15 -5.08 -21.92
N ALA A 384 12.31 -5.13 -22.59
CA ALA A 384 13.57 -5.46 -21.93
C ALA A 384 13.99 -4.30 -21.02
N ARG A 385 14.15 -4.55 -19.72
CA ARG A 385 14.38 -3.51 -18.70
C ARG A 385 15.69 -3.67 -17.92
N VAL A 386 16.26 -4.87 -17.83
CA VAL A 386 17.36 -5.14 -16.89
C VAL A 386 18.64 -5.55 -17.60
N ARG A 387 19.75 -4.88 -17.31
CA ARG A 387 21.11 -5.36 -17.61
C ARG A 387 21.75 -5.84 -16.32
N ARG A 388 22.28 -7.07 -16.28
CA ARG A 388 22.90 -7.63 -15.08
C ARG A 388 24.42 -7.40 -15.06
N LEU A 389 24.93 -7.07 -13.88
CA LEU A 389 26.35 -7.03 -13.57
C LEU A 389 26.60 -7.96 -12.38
N GLU A 390 27.09 -9.16 -12.66
CA GLU A 390 27.38 -10.15 -11.63
C GLU A 390 28.75 -9.88 -11.00
N LEU A 391 28.78 -9.69 -9.68
CA LEU A 391 30.02 -9.51 -8.94
C LEU A 391 30.59 -10.85 -8.51
N THR A 392 31.82 -11.11 -8.95
CA THR A 392 32.66 -12.20 -8.49
C THR A 392 33.60 -11.75 -7.37
N GLY A 393 34.44 -12.67 -6.88
CA GLY A 393 35.54 -12.35 -5.98
C GLY A 393 36.48 -11.31 -6.60
N LEU A 394 37.14 -10.52 -5.76
CA LEU A 394 38.19 -9.59 -6.15
C LEU A 394 39.33 -10.34 -6.85
N ARG A 395 39.93 -9.70 -7.85
CA ARG A 395 41.21 -10.15 -8.43
C ARG A 395 42.30 -10.19 -7.36
N ASP A 396 43.30 -11.04 -7.57
CA ASP A 396 44.35 -11.30 -6.58
C ASP A 396 45.13 -10.03 -6.20
N ASP A 397 45.41 -9.13 -7.15
CA ASP A 397 46.07 -7.84 -6.91
C ASP A 397 45.24 -6.92 -6.01
N ALA A 398 43.94 -6.77 -6.29
CA ALA A 398 43.01 -6.01 -5.47
C ALA A 398 42.79 -6.64 -4.09
N ALA A 399 42.72 -7.97 -4.02
CA ALA A 399 42.61 -8.71 -2.77
C ALA A 399 43.87 -8.55 -1.91
N LEU A 400 45.07 -8.53 -2.50
CA LEU A 400 46.33 -8.21 -1.81
C LEU A 400 46.35 -6.77 -1.31
N ALA A 401 45.91 -5.81 -2.13
CA ALA A 401 45.79 -4.41 -1.71
C ALA A 401 44.85 -4.27 -0.50
N LEU A 402 43.71 -4.97 -0.53
CA LEU A 402 42.78 -5.00 0.60
C LEU A 402 43.43 -5.63 1.84
N LEU A 403 44.14 -6.75 1.70
CA LEU A 403 44.88 -7.37 2.81
C LEU A 403 45.96 -6.44 3.38
N ASN A 404 46.62 -5.63 2.56
CA ASN A 404 47.60 -4.64 3.02
C ASN A 404 46.93 -3.50 3.81
N ILE A 405 45.79 -2.98 3.35
CA ILE A 405 45.00 -1.97 4.10
C ILE A 405 44.51 -2.55 5.41
N LEU A 406 44.09 -3.80 5.39
CA LEU A 406 43.74 -4.54 6.59
C LEU A 406 44.98 -4.94 7.39
N GLU A 407 46.20 -4.52 7.06
CA GLU A 407 47.47 -4.81 7.75
C GLU A 407 47.70 -6.32 8.02
N ALA A 408 47.27 -7.19 7.10
CA ALA A 408 47.50 -8.62 7.20
C ALA A 408 49.01 -8.93 7.04
N PRO A 409 49.61 -9.81 7.85
CA PRO A 409 51.05 -10.08 7.78
C PRO A 409 51.48 -10.58 6.40
N ARG A 410 52.47 -9.92 5.78
CA ARG A 410 52.86 -10.11 4.37
C ARG A 410 53.18 -11.57 3.99
N HIS A 411 53.83 -12.31 4.89
CA HIS A 411 54.19 -13.71 4.68
C HIS A 411 52.97 -14.66 4.65
N LEU A 412 51.78 -14.20 5.07
CA LEU A 412 50.54 -14.98 5.14
C LEU A 412 49.64 -14.75 3.93
N GLN A 413 49.84 -13.65 3.20
CA GLN A 413 48.91 -13.18 2.17
C GLN A 413 48.60 -14.22 1.07
N PRO A 414 49.57 -15.01 0.55
CA PRO A 414 49.27 -16.04 -0.45
C PRO A 414 48.29 -17.12 0.04
N GLU A 415 48.37 -17.49 1.32
CA GLU A 415 47.46 -18.49 1.91
C GLU A 415 46.07 -17.89 2.20
N LEU A 416 46.02 -16.62 2.60
CA LEU A 416 44.75 -15.91 2.82
C LEU A 416 43.97 -15.69 1.52
N LEU A 417 44.66 -15.40 0.41
CA LEU A 417 44.06 -15.29 -0.92
C LEU A 417 43.42 -16.61 -1.35
N ALA A 418 44.17 -17.71 -1.27
CA ALA A 418 43.68 -19.04 -1.65
C ALA A 418 42.46 -19.47 -0.82
N LEU A 419 42.41 -19.05 0.44
CA LEU A 419 41.34 -19.36 1.37
C LEU A 419 40.08 -18.53 1.11
N ALA A 420 40.25 -17.22 0.88
CA ALA A 420 39.13 -16.30 0.73
C ALA A 420 38.57 -16.26 -0.70
N GLN A 421 39.34 -16.73 -1.70
CA GLN A 421 38.98 -16.74 -3.13
C GLN A 421 38.45 -15.37 -3.60
N GLY A 422 39.12 -14.29 -3.18
CA GLY A 422 38.75 -12.93 -3.52
C GLY A 422 37.48 -12.40 -2.83
N ASN A 423 36.76 -13.16 -2.01
CA ASN A 423 35.58 -12.64 -1.31
C ASN A 423 36.00 -11.61 -0.22
N PRO A 424 35.59 -10.33 -0.31
CA PRO A 424 36.02 -9.29 0.62
C PRO A 424 35.70 -9.57 2.09
N LEU A 425 34.55 -10.18 2.37
CA LEU A 425 34.17 -10.54 3.74
C LEU A 425 35.09 -11.65 4.29
N LYS A 426 35.35 -12.69 3.48
CA LYS A 426 36.28 -13.76 3.86
C LYS A 426 37.71 -13.23 4.04
N LEU A 427 38.16 -12.29 3.20
CA LEU A 427 39.47 -11.64 3.32
C LEU A 427 39.59 -10.85 4.63
N ARG A 428 38.56 -10.07 4.99
CA ARG A 428 38.51 -9.34 6.28
C ARG A 428 38.60 -10.28 7.47
N LEU A 429 37.84 -11.38 7.46
CA LEU A 429 37.89 -12.40 8.50
C LEU A 429 39.26 -13.07 8.58
N ALA A 430 39.81 -13.47 7.44
CA ALA A 430 41.09 -14.16 7.35
C ALA A 430 42.26 -13.25 7.78
N ALA A 431 42.24 -11.96 7.42
CA ALA A 431 43.21 -10.97 7.88
C ALA A 431 43.17 -10.80 9.40
N GLU A 432 41.97 -10.70 9.99
CA GLU A 432 41.80 -10.59 11.43
C GLU A 432 42.31 -11.85 12.16
N VAL A 433 42.04 -13.04 11.62
CA VAL A 433 42.63 -14.31 12.12
C VAL A 433 44.15 -14.21 12.10
N ALA A 434 44.70 -13.82 10.95
CA ALA A 434 46.13 -13.80 10.69
C ALA A 434 46.89 -12.85 11.61
N LYS A 435 46.37 -11.64 11.86
CA LYS A 435 46.92 -10.64 12.80
C LYS A 435 47.05 -11.17 14.20
N ARG A 436 46.01 -11.84 14.70
CA ARG A 436 45.95 -12.33 16.08
C ARG A 436 46.71 -13.64 16.27
N SER A 437 47.01 -14.40 15.20
CA SER A 437 47.23 -15.85 15.34
C SER A 437 48.44 -16.49 14.62
N GLY A 438 48.99 -15.89 13.56
CA GLY A 438 50.04 -16.53 12.73
C GLY A 438 49.57 -17.74 11.87
N ILE A 439 50.38 -18.16 10.86
CA ILE A 439 49.97 -19.13 9.80
C ILE A 439 49.79 -20.58 10.24
N GLU A 440 50.46 -20.99 11.32
CA GLU A 440 50.75 -22.42 11.56
C GLU A 440 49.49 -23.27 11.79
N HIS A 441 48.34 -22.62 12.01
CA HIS A 441 47.06 -23.27 12.28
C HIS A 441 46.06 -23.21 11.10
N LEU A 442 46.34 -22.41 10.06
CA LEU A 442 45.60 -22.45 8.79
C LEU A 442 45.97 -23.70 7.97
N ARG A 443 47.17 -24.26 8.20
CA ARG A 443 47.79 -25.32 7.36
C ARG A 443 47.29 -26.75 7.57
N LYS A 444 46.47 -27.06 8.58
CA LYS A 444 46.11 -28.46 8.92
C LYS A 444 44.77 -28.94 8.31
N ARG A 445 44.57 -28.91 6.99
CA ARG A 445 43.76 -29.91 6.23
C ARG A 445 43.82 -29.74 4.70
N LYS A 446 43.52 -30.84 3.99
CA LYS A 446 43.72 -31.07 2.54
C LYS A 446 43.25 -29.90 1.66
N ARG A 447 44.17 -29.42 0.80
CA ARG A 447 43.86 -28.63 -0.40
C ARG A 447 42.75 -29.33 -1.20
N GLY A 448 41.59 -28.68 -1.36
CA GLY A 448 40.51 -29.17 -2.22
C GLY A 448 39.08 -29.05 -1.69
N SER A 449 38.84 -28.76 -0.40
CA SER A 449 37.49 -28.45 0.11
C SER A 449 37.33 -26.95 0.33
N GLU A 450 36.25 -26.34 -0.17
CA GLU A 450 35.84 -24.97 0.20
C GLU A 450 35.96 -24.81 1.72
N ILE A 451 36.84 -23.90 2.15
CA ILE A 451 36.91 -23.54 3.57
C ILE A 451 35.70 -22.64 3.85
N ASP A 452 34.71 -23.22 4.52
CA ASP A 452 33.49 -22.54 4.93
C ASP A 452 33.81 -21.43 5.95
N ALA A 453 33.13 -20.27 5.86
CA ALA A 453 33.27 -19.14 6.78
C ALA A 453 33.09 -19.58 8.26
N ALA A 454 32.30 -20.64 8.46
CA ALA A 454 32.14 -21.40 9.70
C ALA A 454 33.45 -21.85 10.39
N PHE A 455 34.46 -22.21 9.60
CA PHE A 455 35.73 -22.73 10.10
C PHE A 455 36.64 -21.60 10.58
N LEU A 456 36.77 -20.53 9.76
CA LEU A 456 37.49 -19.31 10.14
C LEU A 456 36.92 -18.71 11.42
N TYR A 457 35.59 -18.74 11.55
CA TYR A 457 34.90 -18.28 12.74
C TYR A 457 35.22 -19.10 14.00
N ARG A 458 35.14 -20.44 13.93
CA ARG A 458 35.49 -21.31 15.08
C ARG A 458 36.94 -21.10 15.51
N MET A 459 37.84 -20.80 14.57
CA MET A 459 39.23 -20.48 14.87
C MET A 459 39.38 -19.13 15.58
N LEU A 460 38.72 -18.07 15.10
CA LEU A 460 38.72 -16.74 15.74
C LEU A 460 38.23 -16.80 17.19
N LEU A 461 37.13 -17.50 17.43
CA LEU A 461 36.58 -17.63 18.77
C LEU A 461 37.46 -18.44 19.72
N SER A 462 38.13 -19.49 19.23
CA SER A 462 38.93 -20.39 20.06
C SER A 462 40.08 -19.69 20.82
N ARG A 463 40.43 -18.47 20.41
CA ARG A 463 41.54 -17.67 20.95
C ARG A 463 41.12 -16.41 21.71
N ILE A 464 39.83 -16.25 22.01
CA ILE A 464 39.41 -15.28 23.03
C ILE A 464 40.09 -15.69 24.35
N ASP A 465 41.01 -14.87 24.88
CA ASP A 465 41.86 -15.23 26.02
C ASP A 465 41.04 -15.61 27.25
N ASP A 466 40.00 -14.82 27.52
CA ASP A 466 39.07 -15.04 28.62
C ASP A 466 38.21 -16.30 28.36
N PRO A 467 38.31 -17.35 29.20
CA PRO A 467 37.59 -18.60 29.00
C PRO A 467 36.07 -18.45 29.13
N ASP A 468 35.59 -17.49 29.92
CA ASP A 468 34.15 -17.22 30.08
C ASP A 468 33.62 -16.49 28.83
N LEU A 469 34.36 -15.50 28.34
CA LEU A 469 34.01 -14.77 27.12
C LEU A 469 34.00 -15.71 25.90
N ARG A 470 34.94 -16.66 25.84
CA ARG A 470 35.00 -17.68 24.79
C ARG A 470 33.76 -18.57 24.76
N ARG A 471 33.33 -19.03 25.93
CA ARG A 471 32.12 -19.85 26.08
C ARG A 471 30.84 -19.05 25.80
N LEU A 472 30.89 -17.73 25.97
CA LEU A 472 29.80 -16.81 25.70
C LEU A 472 29.69 -16.42 24.23
N ALA A 473 30.80 -16.09 23.55
CA ALA A 473 30.79 -15.49 22.22
C ALA A 473 30.17 -16.41 21.13
N HIS A 474 30.33 -17.73 21.26
CA HIS A 474 29.79 -18.68 20.27
C HIS A 474 28.27 -18.90 20.40
N PRO A 475 27.72 -19.32 21.55
CA PRO A 475 26.27 -19.44 21.73
C PRO A 475 25.56 -18.09 21.94
N GLY A 476 26.31 -17.03 22.27
CA GLY A 476 25.82 -15.66 22.40
C GLY A 476 25.28 -15.09 21.09
N LEU A 477 25.74 -15.60 19.93
CA LEU A 477 25.15 -15.31 18.62
C LEU A 477 23.67 -15.70 18.50
N ILE A 478 23.10 -16.48 19.42
CA ILE A 478 21.68 -16.82 19.36
C ILE A 478 20.82 -15.60 19.66
N VAL A 479 21.25 -14.75 20.60
CA VAL A 479 20.57 -13.47 20.89
C VAL A 479 21.04 -12.40 19.91
N ARG A 480 20.13 -11.54 19.42
CA ARG A 480 20.50 -10.46 18.48
C ARG A 480 21.12 -9.27 19.20
N ARG A 481 20.62 -8.99 20.41
CA ARG A 481 21.05 -7.89 21.29
C ARG A 481 21.59 -8.43 22.60
N ILE A 482 22.72 -7.87 23.05
CA ILE A 482 23.42 -8.30 24.26
C ILE A 482 23.84 -7.11 25.11
N ASN A 483 23.61 -7.21 26.41
CA ASN A 483 24.09 -6.29 27.44
C ASN A 483 24.55 -7.08 28.67
N ALA A 484 25.16 -6.41 29.66
CA ALA A 484 25.72 -7.08 30.83
C ALA A 484 24.66 -7.81 31.66
N GLU A 485 23.45 -7.25 31.76
CA GLU A 485 22.35 -7.89 32.47
C GLU A 485 21.92 -9.22 31.81
N LEU A 486 21.78 -9.26 30.49
CA LEU A 486 21.45 -10.46 29.71
C LEU A 486 22.58 -11.50 29.81
N ILE A 487 23.84 -11.06 29.80
CA ILE A 487 24.99 -11.94 30.03
C ILE A 487 24.86 -12.64 31.38
N ARG A 488 24.58 -11.88 32.45
CA ARG A 488 24.47 -12.40 33.82
C ARG A 488 23.25 -13.31 34.03
N THR A 489 22.10 -12.91 33.51
CA THR A 489 20.80 -13.52 33.85
C THR A 489 20.36 -14.62 32.88
N VAL A 490 20.78 -14.54 31.61
CA VAL A 490 20.36 -15.46 30.54
C VAL A 490 21.53 -16.33 30.09
N LEU A 491 22.62 -15.73 29.61
CA LEU A 491 23.70 -16.48 28.97
C LEU A 491 24.53 -17.27 29.98
N ALA A 492 24.99 -16.67 31.08
CA ALA A 492 25.82 -17.37 32.05
C ALA A 492 25.16 -18.64 32.63
N PRO A 493 23.87 -18.63 33.03
CA PRO A 493 23.19 -19.84 33.49
C PRO A 493 22.95 -20.88 32.39
N THR A 494 22.61 -20.45 31.17
CA THR A 494 22.31 -21.36 30.06
C THR A 494 23.56 -22.01 29.45
N LEU A 495 24.70 -21.34 29.55
CA LEU A 495 25.99 -21.79 29.02
C LEU A 495 26.86 -22.51 30.07
N GLY A 496 26.38 -22.62 31.31
CA GLY A 496 27.06 -23.31 32.39
C GLY A 496 28.32 -22.57 32.89
N LEU A 497 28.24 -21.23 32.93
CA LEU A 497 29.27 -20.34 33.51
C LEU A 497 29.07 -20.11 35.01
N GLY A 498 27.95 -20.59 35.58
CA GLY A 498 27.61 -20.38 36.99
C GLY A 498 27.01 -19.00 37.28
N ARG A 499 26.97 -18.61 38.56
CA ARG A 499 26.55 -17.27 38.99
C ARG A 499 27.73 -16.32 38.88
N ILE A 500 27.70 -15.44 37.89
CA ILE A 500 28.69 -14.36 37.73
C ILE A 500 28.19 -13.06 38.38
N THR A 501 29.10 -12.21 38.87
CA THR A 501 28.75 -10.91 39.47
C THR A 501 28.37 -9.88 38.40
N ALA A 502 27.81 -8.75 38.82
CA ALA A 502 27.47 -7.65 37.88
C ALA A 502 28.75 -7.09 37.22
N GLU A 503 29.80 -6.88 38.02
CA GLU A 503 31.09 -6.35 37.58
C GLU A 503 31.74 -7.28 36.56
N ARG A 504 31.63 -8.61 36.77
CA ARG A 504 32.15 -9.59 35.82
C ARG A 504 31.37 -9.57 34.50
N ALA A 505 30.05 -9.39 34.54
CA ALA A 505 29.25 -9.29 33.33
C ALA A 505 29.54 -8.01 32.52
N ASP A 506 29.79 -6.89 33.21
CA ASP A 506 30.23 -5.64 32.58
C ASP A 506 31.62 -5.76 31.94
N GLU A 507 32.54 -6.45 32.61
CA GLU A 507 33.86 -6.77 32.05
C GLU A 507 33.74 -7.60 30.77
N LEU A 508 32.94 -8.68 30.79
CA LEU A 508 32.70 -9.51 29.62
C LEU A 508 32.06 -8.73 28.47
N LEU A 509 31.12 -7.81 28.77
CA LEU A 509 30.51 -6.96 27.75
C LEU A 509 31.52 -5.98 27.14
N ARG A 510 32.35 -5.33 27.96
CA ARG A 510 33.40 -4.41 27.50
C ARG A 510 34.42 -5.13 26.62
N GLN A 511 34.85 -6.33 27.02
CA GLN A 511 35.75 -7.14 26.20
C GLN A 511 35.10 -7.55 24.88
N LEU A 512 33.82 -7.97 24.90
CA LEU A 512 33.08 -8.29 23.66
C LEU A 512 33.00 -7.08 22.72
N ALA A 513 32.80 -5.87 23.25
CA ALA A 513 32.71 -4.64 22.46
C ALA A 513 34.00 -4.31 21.68
N THR A 514 35.17 -4.79 22.14
CA THR A 514 36.44 -4.63 21.40
C THR A 514 36.50 -5.47 20.11
N HIS A 515 35.60 -6.42 19.95
CA HIS A 515 35.51 -7.28 18.77
C HIS A 515 34.53 -6.67 17.74
N HIS A 516 34.89 -5.53 17.16
CA HIS A 516 34.09 -4.79 16.17
C HIS A 516 33.72 -5.58 14.89
N TRP A 517 34.40 -6.70 14.65
CA TRP A 517 34.07 -7.64 13.57
C TRP A 517 32.91 -8.59 13.92
N LEU A 518 32.52 -8.70 15.19
CA LEU A 518 31.47 -9.61 15.69
C LEU A 518 30.24 -8.83 16.20
N VAL A 519 30.47 -7.67 16.81
CA VAL A 519 29.44 -6.83 17.41
C VAL A 519 29.64 -5.36 17.05
N GLU A 520 28.55 -4.61 17.07
CA GLU A 520 28.51 -3.15 16.95
C GLU A 520 27.60 -2.56 18.03
N TYR A 521 27.74 -1.26 18.31
CA TYR A 521 26.81 -0.58 19.21
C TYR A 521 25.43 -0.47 18.56
N ASP A 522 24.37 -0.82 19.29
CA ASP A 522 23.01 -0.76 18.78
C ASP A 522 22.47 0.68 18.86
N ALA A 523 22.43 1.37 17.72
CA ALA A 523 21.85 2.71 17.63
C ALA A 523 20.36 2.74 18.01
N GLY A 524 19.64 1.61 17.87
CA GLY A 524 18.23 1.48 18.22
C GLY A 524 17.97 1.04 19.67
N ALA A 525 19.02 0.67 20.41
CA ALA A 525 18.93 0.27 21.81
C ALA A 525 20.18 0.72 22.58
N PRO A 526 20.19 1.97 23.09
CA PRO A 526 21.32 2.51 23.84
C PRO A 526 21.75 1.59 24.99
N GLY A 527 23.05 1.30 25.09
CA GLY A 527 23.60 0.38 26.10
C GLY A 527 23.58 -1.11 25.71
N PHE A 528 23.12 -1.45 24.50
CA PHE A 528 23.22 -2.79 23.94
C PHE A 528 24.28 -2.86 22.83
N LEU A 529 24.90 -4.02 22.72
CA LEU A 529 25.65 -4.43 21.54
C LEU A 529 24.72 -5.28 20.65
N LYS A 530 24.79 -5.06 19.34
CA LYS A 530 24.11 -5.85 18.32
C LYS A 530 25.14 -6.75 17.63
N HIS A 531 24.82 -8.02 17.46
CA HIS A 531 25.64 -8.90 16.62
C HIS A 531 25.48 -8.53 15.15
N ARG A 532 26.60 -8.44 14.43
CA ARG A 532 26.57 -8.06 13.01
C ARG A 532 25.81 -9.08 12.17
N SER A 533 24.91 -8.60 11.32
CA SER A 533 23.99 -9.45 10.56
C SER A 533 24.70 -10.33 9.53
N ASP A 534 25.72 -9.81 8.86
CA ASP A 534 26.59 -10.54 7.93
C ASP A 534 27.19 -11.81 8.58
N MET A 535 27.61 -11.72 9.84
CA MET A 535 28.12 -12.84 10.61
C MET A 535 27.03 -13.80 11.05
N ARG A 536 25.90 -13.29 11.54
CA ARG A 536 24.78 -14.13 11.97
C ARG A 536 24.22 -14.98 10.84
N MET A 537 24.03 -14.39 9.66
CA MET A 537 23.54 -15.09 8.47
C MET A 537 24.37 -16.32 8.10
N LEU A 538 25.69 -16.25 8.27
CA LEU A 538 26.59 -17.35 7.96
C LEU A 538 26.65 -18.40 9.09
N LEU A 539 26.58 -17.95 10.34
CA LEU A 539 26.98 -18.77 11.50
C LEU A 539 25.81 -19.35 12.28
N LEU A 540 24.70 -18.64 12.33
CA LEU A 540 23.52 -19.04 13.09
C LEU A 540 22.93 -20.39 12.63
N PRO A 541 22.82 -20.70 11.31
CA PRO A 541 22.32 -22.00 10.87
C PRO A 541 23.15 -23.18 11.43
N LEU A 542 24.46 -23.01 11.50
CA LEU A 542 25.40 -24.03 11.99
C LEU A 542 25.29 -24.23 13.50
N LEU A 543 25.03 -23.16 14.26
CA LEU A 543 24.77 -23.24 15.70
C LEU A 543 23.51 -24.06 15.99
N TYR A 544 22.42 -23.80 15.26
CA TYR A 544 21.17 -24.54 15.43
C TYR A 544 21.28 -26.02 15.05
N GLN A 545 22.13 -26.35 14.07
CA GLN A 545 22.42 -27.73 13.67
C GLN A 545 23.34 -28.46 14.67
N SER A 546 24.41 -27.80 15.14
CA SER A 546 25.43 -28.45 15.97
C SER A 546 25.12 -28.50 17.46
N ALA A 547 24.31 -27.56 17.97
CA ALA A 547 24.05 -27.40 19.41
C ALA A 547 22.55 -27.25 19.75
N THR A 548 21.67 -27.97 19.04
CA THR A 548 20.20 -27.80 19.08
C THR A 548 19.59 -27.67 20.48
N LYS A 549 19.96 -28.55 21.43
CA LYS A 549 19.44 -28.51 22.81
C LYS A 549 19.91 -27.28 23.58
N GLN A 550 21.17 -26.88 23.40
CA GLN A 550 21.72 -25.68 24.04
C GLN A 550 21.05 -24.44 23.44
N SER A 551 20.88 -24.39 22.12
CA SER A 551 20.24 -23.26 21.45
C SER A 551 18.80 -23.06 21.91
N ALA A 552 18.02 -24.13 21.99
CA ALA A 552 16.65 -24.06 22.50
C ALA A 552 16.57 -23.59 23.97
N ARG A 553 17.58 -23.91 24.82
CA ARG A 553 17.64 -23.40 26.20
C ARG A 553 17.93 -21.91 26.23
N VAL A 554 18.81 -21.42 25.36
CA VAL A 554 19.11 -19.99 25.21
C VAL A 554 17.87 -19.25 24.71
N ASP A 555 17.25 -19.72 23.62
CA ASP A 555 16.02 -19.11 23.07
C ASP A 555 14.90 -19.03 24.12
N ALA A 556 14.65 -20.12 24.87
CA ALA A 556 13.61 -20.13 25.89
C ALA A 556 13.91 -19.16 27.06
N ALA A 557 15.17 -18.99 27.42
CA ALA A 557 15.57 -18.06 28.48
C ALA A 557 15.53 -16.60 27.99
N ALA A 558 16.02 -16.34 26.78
CA ALA A 558 15.97 -15.03 26.13
C ALA A 558 14.53 -14.57 25.90
N MET A 559 13.65 -15.45 25.40
CA MET A 559 12.22 -15.18 25.24
C MET A 559 11.59 -14.66 26.54
N ARG A 560 11.81 -15.34 27.67
CA ARG A 560 11.25 -14.92 28.98
C ARG A 560 11.84 -13.60 29.46
N TRP A 561 13.15 -13.39 29.26
CA TRP A 561 13.83 -12.19 29.70
C TRP A 561 13.37 -10.96 28.91
N PHE A 562 13.34 -11.04 27.57
CA PHE A 562 12.87 -9.95 26.72
C PHE A 562 11.37 -9.66 26.92
N ALA A 563 10.54 -10.68 27.19
CA ALA A 563 9.11 -10.47 27.46
C ALA A 563 8.82 -9.69 28.75
N ALA A 564 9.75 -9.70 29.72
CA ALA A 564 9.61 -8.97 30.99
C ALA A 564 10.03 -7.49 30.91
N ARG A 565 10.52 -7.06 29.74
CA ARG A 565 11.06 -5.71 29.54
C ARG A 565 10.00 -4.73 29.04
N PRO A 566 10.04 -3.45 29.49
CA PRO A 566 9.05 -2.44 29.10
C PRO A 566 9.26 -1.90 27.67
N GLU A 567 10.45 -2.05 27.09
CA GLU A 567 10.77 -1.50 25.78
C GLU A 567 10.03 -2.22 24.63
N SER A 568 9.52 -1.48 23.65
CA SER A 568 8.74 -2.05 22.53
C SER A 568 9.57 -3.01 21.66
N TRP A 569 10.82 -2.67 21.38
CA TRP A 569 11.75 -3.52 20.62
C TRP A 569 12.03 -4.86 21.32
N ALA A 570 11.91 -4.92 22.65
CA ALA A 570 12.12 -6.17 23.41
C ALA A 570 10.99 -7.18 23.16
N GLN A 571 9.76 -6.72 22.91
CA GLN A 571 8.65 -7.61 22.55
C GLN A 571 8.89 -8.33 21.21
N VAL A 572 9.54 -7.65 20.25
CA VAL A 572 9.94 -8.24 18.97
C VAL A 572 10.98 -9.33 19.19
N GLU A 573 11.98 -9.08 20.03
CA GLU A 573 13.01 -10.08 20.38
C GLU A 573 12.42 -11.30 21.10
N ALA A 574 11.46 -11.09 22.01
CA ALA A 574 10.75 -12.19 22.64
C ALA A 574 9.99 -13.05 21.62
N MET A 575 9.32 -12.42 20.65
CA MET A 575 8.63 -13.13 19.58
C MET A 575 9.60 -13.85 18.64
N TYR A 576 10.73 -13.23 18.29
CA TYR A 576 11.78 -13.84 17.48
C TYR A 576 12.28 -15.15 18.11
N HIS A 577 12.60 -15.13 19.40
CA HIS A 577 13.03 -16.35 20.11
C HIS A 577 11.91 -17.39 20.23
N ARG A 578 10.66 -16.97 20.39
CA ARG A 578 9.51 -17.90 20.36
C ARG A 578 9.37 -18.59 18.99
N LEU A 579 9.59 -17.86 17.90
CA LEU A 579 9.60 -18.41 16.54
C LEU A 579 10.79 -19.33 16.30
N GLN A 580 11.98 -19.03 16.84
CA GLN A 580 13.14 -19.94 16.77
C GLN A 580 12.90 -21.27 17.50
N LEU A 581 12.12 -21.27 18.59
CA LEU A 581 11.77 -22.51 19.31
C LEU A 581 10.96 -23.51 18.48
N THR A 582 10.33 -23.08 17.38
CA THR A 582 9.63 -23.96 16.43
C THR A 582 10.57 -24.94 15.71
N ARG A 583 11.90 -24.74 15.79
CA ARG A 583 12.91 -25.70 15.32
C ARG A 583 12.85 -27.03 16.08
N VAL A 584 12.44 -26.99 17.35
CA VAL A 584 12.46 -28.13 18.26
C VAL A 584 11.05 -28.49 18.72
N ARG A 585 10.16 -27.50 18.82
CA ARG A 585 8.76 -27.69 19.19
C ARG A 585 7.86 -27.58 17.97
N ARG A 586 6.78 -28.36 17.92
CA ARG A 586 5.80 -28.32 16.83
C ARG A 586 4.67 -27.31 17.06
N ASP A 587 4.73 -26.51 18.13
CA ASP A 587 3.72 -25.49 18.40
C ASP A 587 3.89 -24.31 17.44
N THR A 588 2.82 -23.95 16.74
CA THR A 588 2.80 -22.77 15.86
C THR A 588 2.35 -21.57 16.69
N PRO A 589 3.24 -20.60 17.01
CA PRO A 589 2.89 -19.47 17.86
C PRO A 589 2.01 -18.45 17.13
N ILE A 590 1.03 -17.85 17.80
CA ILE A 590 0.30 -16.72 17.21
C ILE A 590 1.22 -15.49 17.20
N VAL A 591 1.36 -14.85 16.04
CA VAL A 591 2.16 -13.64 15.86
C VAL A 591 1.23 -12.43 15.73
N PRO A 592 1.24 -11.47 16.68
CA PRO A 592 0.51 -10.22 16.53
C PRO A 592 1.02 -9.39 15.35
N ILE A 593 0.10 -8.78 14.59
CA ILE A 593 0.43 -7.97 13.40
C ILE A 593 1.44 -6.85 13.69
N GLN A 594 1.31 -6.19 14.85
CA GLN A 594 2.16 -5.08 15.26
C GLN A 594 3.61 -5.54 15.48
N LEU A 595 3.82 -6.78 15.94
CA LEU A 595 5.14 -7.36 16.10
C LEU A 595 5.67 -7.90 14.77
N ALA A 596 4.81 -8.56 13.98
CA ALA A 596 5.19 -9.08 12.67
C ALA A 596 5.74 -7.98 11.74
N ALA A 597 5.13 -6.79 11.78
CA ALA A 597 5.55 -5.62 11.01
C ALA A 597 6.96 -5.08 11.36
N GLN A 598 7.52 -5.46 12.51
CA GLN A 598 8.84 -5.00 12.98
C GLN A 598 9.98 -5.98 12.66
N PHE A 599 9.69 -7.13 12.04
CA PHE A 599 10.74 -8.04 11.57
C PHE A 599 11.39 -7.49 10.30
N ASP A 600 12.71 -7.39 10.27
CA ASP A 600 13.47 -7.10 9.06
C ASP A 600 13.66 -8.38 8.20
N ALA A 601 14.07 -8.20 6.94
CA ALA A 601 14.31 -9.33 6.04
C ALA A 601 15.38 -10.29 6.58
N GLU A 602 16.43 -9.75 7.20
CA GLU A 602 17.51 -10.52 7.82
C GLU A 602 16.98 -11.45 8.92
N ALA A 603 16.14 -10.96 9.84
CA ALA A 603 15.55 -11.80 10.89
C ALA A 603 14.64 -12.89 10.32
N LEU A 604 13.89 -12.61 9.24
CA LEU A 604 13.06 -13.62 8.59
C LEU A 604 13.88 -14.75 7.94
N GLU A 605 15.07 -14.44 7.43
CA GLU A 605 15.99 -15.44 6.87
C GLU A 605 16.65 -16.30 7.96
N GLU A 606 16.83 -15.75 9.16
CA GLU A 606 17.34 -16.48 10.32
C GLU A 606 16.32 -17.49 10.90
N LEU A 607 15.02 -17.34 10.61
CA LEU A 607 13.95 -18.17 11.15
C LEU A 607 13.76 -19.50 10.39
N PRO A 608 13.15 -20.52 11.01
CA PRO A 608 12.65 -21.70 10.31
C PRO A 608 11.63 -21.33 9.23
N ARG A 609 11.64 -22.03 8.08
CA ARG A 609 10.77 -21.69 6.93
C ARG A 609 9.30 -21.50 7.31
N ALA A 610 8.71 -22.46 8.03
CA ALA A 610 7.31 -22.38 8.46
C ALA A 610 7.03 -21.19 9.40
N ALA A 611 7.96 -20.84 10.29
CA ALA A 611 7.83 -19.69 11.19
C ALA A 611 8.01 -18.36 10.45
N ALA A 612 8.95 -18.30 9.50
CA ALA A 612 9.11 -17.15 8.63
C ALA A 612 7.88 -16.94 7.75
N ASP A 613 7.30 -18.01 7.21
CA ASP A 613 6.07 -17.97 6.41
C ASP A 613 4.85 -17.57 7.23
N LEU A 614 4.80 -17.95 8.52
CA LEU A 614 3.79 -17.46 9.45
C LEU A 614 3.89 -15.94 9.66
N VAL A 615 5.10 -15.41 9.87
CA VAL A 615 5.31 -13.96 10.00
C VAL A 615 4.98 -13.25 8.69
N ARG A 616 5.39 -13.79 7.54
CA ARG A 616 5.06 -13.26 6.21
C ARG A 616 3.55 -13.23 5.99
N ALA A 617 2.86 -14.34 6.21
CA ALA A 617 1.40 -14.41 6.09
C ALA A 617 0.71 -13.43 7.03
N THR A 618 1.22 -13.27 8.27
CA THR A 618 0.72 -12.27 9.21
C THR A 618 0.89 -10.86 8.67
N ARG A 619 2.02 -10.54 8.03
CA ARG A 619 2.29 -9.26 7.35
C ARG A 619 1.53 -9.11 6.02
N GLY A 620 0.82 -10.14 5.57
CA GLY A 620 0.22 -10.20 4.25
C GLY A 620 1.24 -10.36 3.11
N GLU A 621 2.46 -10.81 3.39
CA GLU A 621 3.47 -11.13 2.39
C GLU A 621 3.36 -12.58 1.90
N ARG A 622 3.96 -12.85 0.73
CA ARG A 622 3.95 -14.19 0.15
C ARG A 622 4.76 -15.18 0.96
N THR A 623 4.23 -16.39 1.09
CA THR A 623 4.92 -17.53 1.69
C THR A 623 6.01 -18.08 0.77
N SER A 624 6.94 -18.87 1.31
CA SER A 624 8.13 -19.33 0.57
C SER A 624 7.82 -20.19 -0.66
N GLN A 625 6.74 -20.99 -0.64
CA GLN A 625 6.29 -21.82 -1.78
C GLN A 625 5.93 -20.98 -3.01
N PHE A 626 5.48 -19.75 -2.79
CA PHE A 626 5.02 -18.85 -3.82
C PHE A 626 6.11 -17.85 -4.25
N ARG A 627 7.31 -17.90 -3.66
CA ARG A 627 8.46 -17.06 -4.06
C ARG A 627 9.35 -17.80 -5.07
N GLY A 628 9.78 -17.10 -6.13
CA GLY A 628 10.73 -17.62 -7.11
C GLY A 628 10.11 -18.51 -8.20
N SER A 629 10.97 -18.88 -9.16
CA SER A 629 10.66 -19.71 -10.33
C SER A 629 10.65 -21.21 -9.98
N VAL A 630 9.76 -21.65 -9.09
CA VAL A 630 9.56 -23.10 -8.86
C VAL A 630 8.99 -23.74 -10.15
N PRO A 631 9.56 -24.86 -10.66
CA PRO A 631 9.07 -25.51 -11.87
C PRO A 631 7.60 -25.92 -11.75
N ALA A 632 6.84 -25.70 -12.82
CA ALA A 632 5.41 -25.96 -12.92
C ALA A 632 5.00 -27.46 -12.82
N SER A 633 5.91 -28.35 -12.44
CA SER A 633 5.72 -29.81 -12.50
C SER A 633 5.42 -30.46 -11.14
N GLY A 634 5.19 -29.68 -10.08
CA GLY A 634 4.71 -30.21 -8.80
C GLY A 634 3.18 -30.14 -8.72
N SER A 635 2.53 -31.23 -8.32
CA SER A 635 1.17 -31.17 -7.78
C SER A 635 1.15 -30.13 -6.65
N TRP A 636 0.10 -29.33 -6.55
CA TRP A 636 -0.10 -28.45 -5.40
C TRP A 636 -0.47 -29.36 -4.20
N ASP A 637 0.53 -30.00 -3.59
CA ASP A 637 0.35 -30.99 -2.53
C ASP A 637 -0.33 -30.41 -1.27
N ASP A 638 -0.42 -29.08 -1.14
CA ASP A 638 -1.10 -28.38 -0.04
C ASP A 638 -2.07 -27.29 -0.55
N GLU A 639 -3.29 -27.69 -0.90
CA GLU A 639 -4.36 -26.77 -1.34
C GLU A 639 -4.76 -25.74 -0.25
N VAL A 640 -4.50 -26.02 1.03
CA VAL A 640 -4.79 -25.10 2.14
C VAL A 640 -3.87 -23.87 2.05
N ASP A 641 -2.59 -24.08 1.71
CA ASP A 641 -1.64 -22.99 1.52
C ASP A 641 -1.99 -22.12 0.31
N VAL A 642 -2.49 -22.74 -0.78
CA VAL A 642 -3.03 -22.01 -1.95
C VAL A 642 -4.21 -21.12 -1.57
N SER A 643 -5.18 -21.66 -0.82
CA SER A 643 -6.33 -20.90 -0.34
C SER A 643 -5.89 -19.71 0.53
N ARG A 644 -4.96 -19.94 1.46
CA ARG A 644 -4.43 -18.89 2.35
C ARG A 644 -3.72 -17.79 1.58
N GLU A 645 -2.90 -18.14 0.59
CA GLU A 645 -2.18 -17.17 -0.24
C GLU A 645 -3.16 -16.30 -1.06
N ILE A 646 -4.17 -16.88 -1.70
CA ILE A 646 -5.19 -16.12 -2.44
C ILE A 646 -6.01 -15.23 -1.50
N GLN A 647 -6.37 -15.72 -0.30
CA GLN A 647 -7.05 -14.89 0.70
C GLN A 647 -6.20 -13.70 1.17
N ALA A 648 -4.90 -13.88 1.36
CA ALA A 648 -3.99 -12.78 1.69
C ALA A 648 -3.93 -11.72 0.57
N VAL A 649 -3.90 -12.15 -0.69
CA VAL A 649 -4.00 -11.25 -1.85
C VAL A 649 -5.34 -10.51 -1.89
N LEU A 650 -6.46 -11.21 -1.66
CA LEU A 650 -7.80 -10.62 -1.61
C LEU A 650 -7.90 -9.56 -0.52
N GLN A 651 -7.33 -9.82 0.66
CA GLN A 651 -7.30 -8.88 1.78
C GLN A 651 -6.52 -7.59 1.45
N ARG A 652 -5.40 -7.72 0.72
CA ARG A 652 -4.60 -6.61 0.19
C ARG A 652 -5.22 -5.94 -1.05
N GLN A 653 -6.19 -6.59 -1.68
CA GLN A 653 -6.74 -6.25 -2.99
C GLN A 653 -5.68 -6.17 -4.09
N ASP A 654 -4.62 -6.98 -4.01
CA ASP A 654 -3.54 -6.99 -5.00
C ASP A 654 -3.97 -7.74 -6.27
N TRP A 655 -4.78 -7.08 -7.10
CA TRP A 655 -5.43 -7.71 -8.25
C TRP A 655 -4.44 -8.17 -9.32
N ARG A 656 -3.32 -7.45 -9.51
CA ARG A 656 -2.26 -7.84 -10.46
C ARG A 656 -1.55 -9.09 -9.98
N GLU A 657 -1.10 -9.12 -8.72
CA GLU A 657 -0.44 -10.29 -8.16
C GLU A 657 -1.36 -11.50 -8.08
N GLY A 658 -2.62 -11.30 -7.68
CA GLY A 658 -3.60 -12.38 -7.66
C GLY A 658 -3.86 -12.97 -9.02
N ALA A 659 -3.92 -12.14 -10.07
CA ALA A 659 -4.08 -12.64 -11.44
C ALA A 659 -2.87 -13.46 -11.87
N TYR A 660 -1.65 -13.04 -11.51
CA TYR A 660 -0.43 -13.82 -11.74
C TYR A 660 -0.48 -15.19 -11.04
N ILE A 661 -0.83 -15.22 -9.74
CA ILE A 661 -0.92 -16.46 -8.96
C ILE A 661 -2.00 -17.38 -9.52
N VAL A 662 -3.21 -16.87 -9.76
CA VAL A 662 -4.32 -17.64 -10.33
C VAL A 662 -3.94 -18.21 -11.69
N ARG A 663 -3.36 -17.41 -12.60
CA ARG A 663 -2.90 -17.92 -13.89
C ARG A 663 -1.91 -19.07 -13.72
N ARG A 664 -0.92 -18.94 -12.83
CA ARG A 664 0.08 -19.98 -12.60
C ARG A 664 -0.55 -21.28 -12.08
N ILE A 665 -1.48 -21.19 -11.12
CA ILE A 665 -2.19 -22.35 -10.57
C ILE A 665 -3.02 -23.03 -11.67
N VAL A 666 -3.78 -22.23 -12.44
CA VAL A 666 -4.63 -22.75 -13.52
C VAL A 666 -3.81 -23.41 -14.64
N HIS A 667 -2.64 -22.87 -14.98
CA HIS A 667 -1.75 -23.47 -15.98
C HIS A 667 -1.11 -24.78 -15.49
N ALA A 668 -0.79 -24.89 -14.19
CA ALA A 668 -0.28 -26.14 -13.61
C ALA A 668 -1.32 -27.27 -13.66
N GLY A 669 -2.62 -26.92 -13.60
CA GLY A 669 -3.73 -27.88 -13.67
C GLY A 669 -3.87 -28.74 -12.41
N GLY A 670 -4.76 -29.72 -12.45
CA GLY A 670 -4.92 -30.73 -11.39
C GLY A 670 -5.71 -30.31 -10.14
N LEU A 671 -6.30 -29.11 -10.12
CA LEU A 671 -7.09 -28.62 -8.99
C LEU A 671 -8.52 -29.20 -9.00
N ASP A 672 -8.99 -29.78 -7.88
CA ASP A 672 -10.41 -30.18 -7.77
C ASP A 672 -11.27 -28.91 -7.75
N ALA A 673 -12.24 -28.84 -8.67
CA ALA A 673 -13.18 -27.71 -8.76
C ALA A 673 -14.01 -27.50 -7.49
N ARG A 674 -14.10 -28.47 -6.57
CA ARG A 674 -14.82 -28.37 -5.28
C ARG A 674 -13.91 -28.02 -4.11
N SER A 675 -12.60 -27.96 -4.31
CA SER A 675 -11.64 -27.64 -3.25
C SER A 675 -11.81 -26.22 -2.71
N GLU A 676 -11.35 -25.99 -1.48
CA GLU A 676 -11.28 -24.66 -0.89
C GLU A 676 -10.41 -23.70 -1.73
N ALA A 677 -9.31 -24.20 -2.30
CA ALA A 677 -8.44 -23.45 -3.21
C ALA A 677 -9.19 -23.03 -4.49
N ALA A 678 -10.04 -23.88 -5.06
CA ALA A 678 -10.90 -23.51 -6.19
C ALA A 678 -11.94 -22.44 -5.81
N ASP A 679 -12.47 -22.45 -4.58
CA ASP A 679 -13.32 -21.36 -4.09
C ASP A 679 -12.56 -20.07 -3.84
N ALA A 680 -11.31 -20.16 -3.39
CA ALA A 680 -10.44 -19.00 -3.28
C ALA A 680 -10.21 -18.35 -4.65
N ILE A 681 -9.93 -19.16 -5.69
CA ILE A 681 -9.83 -18.69 -7.09
C ILE A 681 -11.16 -18.07 -7.55
N ARG A 682 -12.30 -18.75 -7.36
CA ARG A 682 -13.63 -18.20 -7.72
C ARG A 682 -13.88 -16.85 -7.05
N THR A 683 -13.54 -16.74 -5.76
CA THR A 683 -13.69 -15.52 -4.98
C THR A 683 -12.78 -14.42 -5.48
N PHE A 684 -11.54 -14.75 -5.85
CA PHE A 684 -10.64 -13.81 -6.51
C PHE A 684 -11.21 -13.29 -7.83
N LEU A 685 -11.67 -14.18 -8.71
CA LEU A 685 -12.27 -13.81 -10.00
C LEU A 685 -13.53 -12.94 -9.81
N TRP A 686 -14.33 -13.25 -8.78
CA TRP A 686 -15.49 -12.45 -8.40
C TRP A 686 -15.12 -11.04 -7.95
N ARG A 687 -14.24 -10.93 -6.95
CA ARG A 687 -13.85 -9.64 -6.34
C ARG A 687 -13.03 -8.76 -7.28
N SER A 688 -12.21 -9.35 -8.15
CA SER A 688 -11.44 -8.63 -9.18
C SER A 688 -12.27 -8.14 -10.37
N GLY A 689 -13.56 -8.50 -10.44
CA GLY A 689 -14.46 -8.10 -11.53
C GLY A 689 -14.44 -9.02 -12.76
N GLN A 690 -13.70 -10.13 -12.73
CA GLN A 690 -13.67 -11.15 -13.78
C GLN A 690 -14.88 -12.11 -13.69
N TRP A 691 -16.09 -11.55 -13.70
CA TRP A 691 -17.35 -12.26 -13.44
C TRP A 691 -17.71 -13.36 -14.44
N ALA A 692 -17.31 -13.24 -15.71
CA ALA A 692 -17.53 -14.28 -16.70
C ALA A 692 -16.62 -15.48 -16.47
N GLN A 693 -15.42 -15.27 -15.95
CA GLN A 693 -14.56 -16.34 -15.46
C GLN A 693 -15.12 -16.96 -14.16
N ALA A 694 -15.48 -16.13 -13.17
CA ALA A 694 -16.07 -16.60 -11.92
C ALA A 694 -17.31 -17.48 -12.16
N ARG A 695 -18.21 -17.04 -13.05
CA ARG A 695 -19.41 -17.80 -13.45
C ARG A 695 -19.07 -19.12 -14.13
N ARG A 696 -18.05 -19.15 -14.99
CA ARG A 696 -17.60 -20.40 -15.64
C ARG A 696 -17.10 -21.41 -14.60
N TRP A 697 -16.27 -20.96 -13.67
CA TRP A 697 -15.73 -21.78 -12.59
C TRP A 697 -16.79 -22.26 -11.60
N LEU A 698 -17.81 -21.43 -11.33
CA LEU A 698 -18.97 -21.85 -10.53
C LEU A 698 -19.79 -22.92 -11.27
N ALA A 699 -20.03 -22.73 -12.57
CA ALA A 699 -20.73 -23.71 -13.38
C ALA A 699 -19.96 -25.04 -13.52
N GLU A 700 -18.62 -24.99 -13.50
CA GLU A 700 -17.77 -26.18 -13.51
C GLU A 700 -17.89 -26.98 -12.21
N ARG A 701 -17.86 -26.32 -11.04
CA ARG A 701 -18.18 -26.95 -9.75
C ARG A 701 -19.55 -27.63 -9.79
N ASP A 702 -20.56 -26.90 -10.26
CA ASP A 702 -21.96 -27.35 -10.27
C ASP A 702 -22.22 -28.59 -11.14
N ARG A 703 -21.28 -28.95 -12.02
CA ARG A 703 -21.34 -30.21 -12.77
C ARG A 703 -21.10 -31.43 -11.87
N PHE A 704 -20.36 -31.27 -10.78
CA PHE A 704 -20.04 -32.33 -9.82
C PHE A 704 -21.02 -32.33 -8.65
N ASP A 705 -21.20 -31.17 -8.03
CA ASP A 705 -22.09 -30.99 -6.90
C ASP A 705 -22.67 -29.59 -6.92
N ASN A 706 -23.98 -29.50 -6.72
CA ASN A 706 -24.73 -28.27 -6.79
C ASN A 706 -25.47 -27.94 -5.49
N THR A 707 -25.39 -28.75 -4.43
CA THR A 707 -26.21 -28.57 -3.22
C THR A 707 -25.72 -27.44 -2.30
N ASP A 708 -24.49 -26.95 -2.48
CA ASP A 708 -23.86 -25.90 -1.65
C ASP A 708 -23.77 -26.24 -0.15
N ASP A 709 -23.92 -27.53 0.21
CA ASP A 709 -23.88 -28.02 1.60
C ASP A 709 -22.50 -27.83 2.27
N ASP A 710 -21.46 -27.65 1.47
CA ASP A 710 -20.07 -27.42 1.92
C ASP A 710 -19.81 -25.98 2.38
N LEU A 711 -20.75 -25.04 2.18
CA LEU A 711 -20.59 -23.62 2.53
C LEU A 711 -20.15 -23.38 3.97
N ALA A 712 -20.68 -24.14 4.94
CA ALA A 712 -20.36 -23.99 6.35
C ALA A 712 -18.92 -24.43 6.73
N ARG A 713 -18.24 -25.16 5.84
CA ARG A 713 -16.84 -25.59 6.02
C ARG A 713 -15.84 -24.61 5.41
N LEU A 714 -16.30 -23.69 4.56
CA LEU A 714 -15.43 -22.73 3.92
C LEU A 714 -15.09 -21.57 4.88
N PRO A 715 -13.92 -20.95 4.70
CA PRO A 715 -13.63 -19.64 5.27
C PRO A 715 -14.75 -18.64 4.96
N GLU A 716 -15.17 -17.86 5.97
CA GLU A 716 -16.31 -16.93 5.88
C GLU A 716 -16.28 -16.02 4.62
N PRO A 717 -15.13 -15.43 4.19
CA PRO A 717 -15.09 -14.60 2.99
C PRO A 717 -15.41 -15.36 1.69
N LEU A 718 -15.03 -16.63 1.61
CA LEU A 718 -15.27 -17.48 0.43
C LEU A 718 -16.74 -17.91 0.37
N ALA A 719 -17.30 -18.32 1.51
CA ALA A 719 -18.72 -18.65 1.63
C ALA A 719 -19.62 -17.46 1.26
N LEU A 720 -19.29 -16.26 1.76
CA LEU A 720 -20.03 -15.04 1.44
C LEU A 720 -19.99 -14.72 -0.06
N ALA A 721 -18.81 -14.80 -0.69
CA ALA A 721 -18.68 -14.56 -2.13
C ALA A 721 -19.47 -15.57 -2.96
N ARG A 722 -19.53 -16.85 -2.53
CA ARG A 722 -20.34 -17.87 -3.20
C ARG A 722 -21.85 -17.53 -3.11
N LEU A 723 -22.34 -17.08 -1.97
CA LEU A 723 -23.74 -16.63 -1.83
C LEU A 723 -24.07 -15.40 -2.67
N GLU A 724 -23.14 -14.43 -2.76
CA GLU A 724 -23.29 -13.29 -3.67
C GLU A 724 -23.38 -13.74 -5.15
N MET A 725 -22.48 -14.64 -5.58
CA MET A 725 -22.54 -15.22 -6.93
C MET A 725 -23.86 -15.94 -7.18
N ARG A 726 -24.39 -16.68 -6.20
CA ARG A 726 -25.70 -17.34 -6.29
C ARG A 726 -26.84 -16.34 -6.43
N ALA A 727 -26.82 -15.25 -5.68
CA ALA A 727 -27.80 -14.18 -5.79
C ALA A 727 -27.80 -13.54 -7.20
N GLU A 728 -26.62 -13.38 -7.80
CA GLU A 728 -26.46 -12.70 -9.08
C GLU A 728 -26.70 -13.58 -10.31
N PHE A 729 -26.30 -14.85 -10.24
CA PHE A 729 -26.39 -15.78 -11.36
C PHE A 729 -27.60 -16.72 -11.26
N THR A 730 -28.02 -17.08 -10.06
CA THR A 730 -29.10 -18.07 -9.82
C THR A 730 -30.01 -17.66 -8.63
N PRO A 731 -30.64 -16.46 -8.66
CA PRO A 731 -31.38 -15.91 -7.52
C PRO A 731 -32.51 -16.82 -7.02
N GLU A 732 -33.20 -17.51 -7.93
CA GLU A 732 -34.29 -18.43 -7.58
C GLU A 732 -33.80 -19.66 -6.83
N ARG A 733 -32.58 -20.11 -7.10
CA ARG A 733 -31.97 -21.24 -6.40
C ARG A 733 -31.68 -20.85 -4.96
N LEU A 734 -31.05 -19.68 -4.78
CA LEU A 734 -30.76 -19.13 -3.46
C LEU A 734 -32.03 -18.93 -2.64
N ARG A 735 -33.08 -18.37 -3.25
CA ARG A 735 -34.36 -18.20 -2.55
C ARG A 735 -35.01 -19.52 -2.14
N LYS A 736 -34.84 -20.61 -2.89
CA LYS A 736 -35.43 -21.91 -2.52
C LYS A 736 -34.69 -22.59 -1.37
N GLY A 737 -33.37 -22.45 -1.31
CA GLY A 737 -32.50 -23.06 -0.28
C GLY A 737 -32.22 -22.18 0.93
N TRP A 738 -32.88 -21.02 1.08
CA TRP A 738 -32.50 -20.03 2.10
C TRP A 738 -32.61 -20.55 3.55
N GLN A 739 -33.57 -21.44 3.82
CA GLN A 739 -33.79 -22.01 5.16
C GLN A 739 -32.57 -22.82 5.62
N ASP A 740 -31.94 -23.53 4.70
CA ASP A 740 -30.76 -24.37 4.97
C ASP A 740 -29.53 -23.51 5.33
N TRP A 741 -29.48 -22.27 4.82
CA TRP A 741 -28.33 -21.37 5.00
C TRP A 741 -28.53 -20.30 6.07
N ARG A 742 -29.72 -20.22 6.68
CA ARG A 742 -30.01 -19.18 7.68
C ARG A 742 -29.02 -19.16 8.85
N PRO A 743 -28.63 -20.28 9.48
CA PRO A 743 -27.64 -20.27 10.55
C PRO A 743 -26.27 -19.76 10.08
N LEU A 744 -25.90 -20.05 8.83
CA LEU A 744 -24.66 -19.57 8.24
C LEU A 744 -24.68 -18.05 8.02
N LEU A 745 -25.81 -17.46 7.62
CA LEU A 745 -25.93 -16.01 7.43
C LEU A 745 -25.58 -15.21 8.70
N GLU A 746 -25.94 -15.72 9.87
CA GLU A 746 -25.58 -15.12 11.16
C GLU A 746 -24.06 -15.14 11.39
N GLN A 747 -23.38 -16.23 11.03
CA GLN A 747 -21.92 -16.34 11.12
C GLN A 747 -21.21 -15.39 10.16
N LEU A 748 -21.77 -15.21 8.95
CA LEU A 748 -21.19 -14.38 7.89
C LEU A 748 -21.33 -12.87 8.11
N GLN A 749 -22.04 -12.42 9.16
CA GLN A 749 -22.21 -11.00 9.45
C GLN A 749 -20.87 -10.26 9.60
N ARG A 750 -19.89 -10.87 10.28
CA ARG A 750 -18.55 -10.29 10.46
C ARG A 750 -17.80 -10.18 9.13
N ALA A 751 -17.88 -11.21 8.29
CA ALA A 751 -17.28 -11.17 6.95
C ALA A 751 -17.94 -10.11 6.06
N ALA A 752 -19.26 -9.93 6.14
CA ALA A 752 -19.99 -8.92 5.36
C ALA A 752 -19.63 -7.48 5.79
N VAL A 753 -19.38 -7.25 7.08
CA VAL A 753 -18.90 -5.96 7.62
C VAL A 753 -17.42 -5.73 7.27
N SER A 754 -16.61 -6.79 7.31
CA SER A 754 -15.16 -6.72 7.05
C SER A 754 -14.81 -6.67 5.56
N ALA A 755 -15.74 -7.05 4.68
CA ALA A 755 -15.57 -6.99 3.24
C ALA A 755 -15.29 -5.56 2.78
N LYS A 756 -14.37 -5.42 1.81
CA LYS A 756 -13.95 -4.10 1.31
C LYS A 756 -14.97 -3.47 0.36
N ASP A 757 -15.78 -4.28 -0.31
CA ASP A 757 -16.96 -3.86 -1.08
C ASP A 757 -18.25 -4.00 -0.23
N SER A 758 -19.40 -3.65 -0.81
CA SER A 758 -20.71 -3.74 -0.12
C SER A 758 -21.70 -4.58 -0.91
N CYS A 759 -21.22 -5.49 -1.77
CA CYS A 759 -22.09 -6.29 -2.62
C CYS A 759 -23.02 -7.19 -1.79
N ALA A 760 -22.51 -7.84 -0.74
CA ALA A 760 -23.34 -8.63 0.18
C ALA A 760 -24.46 -7.80 0.84
N ARG A 761 -24.14 -6.57 1.28
CA ARG A 761 -25.00 -5.75 2.14
C ARG A 761 -25.97 -4.86 1.36
N HIS A 762 -25.66 -4.54 0.11
CA HIS A 762 -26.48 -3.64 -0.71
C HIS A 762 -26.89 -4.22 -2.07
N GLY A 763 -26.26 -5.30 -2.54
CA GLY A 763 -26.49 -5.88 -3.85
C GLY A 763 -27.68 -6.85 -3.90
N ALA A 764 -27.68 -7.76 -4.88
CA ALA A 764 -28.77 -8.72 -5.06
C ALA A 764 -29.00 -9.63 -3.86
N LEU A 765 -27.94 -10.00 -3.13
CA LEU A 765 -28.06 -10.85 -1.94
C LEU A 765 -28.93 -10.17 -0.88
N ALA A 766 -28.59 -8.93 -0.50
CA ALA A 766 -29.37 -8.16 0.48
C ALA A 766 -30.83 -7.97 0.06
N LEU A 767 -31.07 -7.62 -1.21
CA LEU A 767 -32.44 -7.45 -1.73
C LEU A 767 -33.25 -8.75 -1.68
N LEU A 768 -32.63 -9.90 -2.01
CA LEU A 768 -33.29 -11.20 -1.90
C LEU A 768 -33.60 -11.56 -0.45
N LEU A 769 -32.64 -11.38 0.46
CA LEU A 769 -32.78 -11.70 1.88
C LEU A 769 -33.82 -10.81 2.58
N SER A 770 -33.92 -9.53 2.22
CA SER A 770 -34.92 -8.60 2.77
C SER A 770 -36.35 -8.90 2.32
N ASN A 771 -36.50 -9.69 1.25
CA ASN A 771 -37.79 -10.06 0.64
C ASN A 771 -38.17 -11.54 0.86
N LEU A 772 -37.51 -12.21 1.81
CA LEU A 772 -37.93 -13.52 2.29
C LEU A 772 -39.20 -13.41 3.16
N SER A 773 -39.82 -14.56 3.45
CA SER A 773 -40.94 -14.62 4.41
C SER A 773 -40.54 -14.13 5.80
N GLU A 774 -39.29 -14.39 6.18
CA GLU A 774 -38.63 -13.83 7.36
C GLU A 774 -37.40 -13.04 6.89
N PRO A 775 -37.50 -11.70 6.78
CA PRO A 775 -36.41 -10.88 6.26
C PRO A 775 -35.13 -11.00 7.09
N PHE A 776 -33.99 -11.04 6.42
CA PHE A 776 -32.67 -10.96 7.04
C PHE A 776 -31.90 -9.75 6.51
N TYR A 777 -31.26 -9.03 7.43
CA TYR A 777 -30.45 -7.84 7.13
C TYR A 777 -29.06 -8.02 7.72
N PHE A 778 -28.03 -7.71 6.93
CA PHE A 778 -26.66 -7.67 7.45
C PHE A 778 -26.47 -6.41 8.31
N PRO A 779 -25.63 -6.47 9.35
CA PRO A 779 -25.35 -5.30 10.16
C PRO A 779 -24.67 -4.18 9.35
N ARG A 780 -24.95 -2.94 9.76
CA ARG A 780 -24.31 -1.73 9.22
C ARG A 780 -22.91 -1.56 9.78
N VAL A 781 -22.02 -0.96 9.00
CA VAL A 781 -20.63 -0.68 9.39
C VAL A 781 -20.57 0.52 10.34
N ASP A 782 -21.40 1.55 10.10
CA ASP A 782 -21.52 2.72 10.95
C ASP A 782 -22.94 3.31 10.93
N SER A 783 -23.18 4.32 11.77
CA SER A 783 -24.49 4.97 11.91
C SER A 783 -24.89 5.86 10.74
N ARG A 784 -23.94 6.21 9.85
CA ARG A 784 -24.18 7.06 8.66
C ARG A 784 -24.54 6.23 7.43
N GLU A 785 -24.40 4.92 7.49
CA GLU A 785 -24.77 4.01 6.42
C GLU A 785 -26.30 3.73 6.39
N SER A 786 -26.85 3.64 5.18
CA SER A 786 -28.23 3.23 4.92
C SER A 786 -28.29 1.79 4.43
N ASP A 787 -29.25 1.02 4.95
CA ASP A 787 -29.62 -0.27 4.38
C ASP A 787 -30.47 -0.06 3.12
N LEU A 788 -29.82 -0.20 1.95
CA LEU A 788 -30.47 0.04 0.66
C LEU A 788 -31.59 -0.99 0.37
N ALA A 789 -31.51 -2.21 0.89
CA ALA A 789 -32.56 -3.19 0.68
C ALA A 789 -33.81 -2.86 1.50
N ALA A 790 -33.64 -2.36 2.74
CA ALA A 790 -34.72 -1.82 3.55
C ALA A 790 -35.32 -0.55 2.91
N ALA A 791 -34.47 0.37 2.45
CA ALA A 791 -34.90 1.60 1.76
C ALA A 791 -35.81 1.31 0.54
N ALA A 792 -35.47 0.30 -0.26
CA ALA A 792 -36.29 -0.14 -1.38
C ALA A 792 -37.67 -0.66 -0.94
N ASN A 793 -37.70 -1.47 0.12
CA ASN A 793 -38.93 -2.03 0.66
C ASN A 793 -39.82 -0.94 1.31
N GLU A 794 -39.24 0.04 1.99
CA GLU A 794 -39.96 1.18 2.57
C GLU A 794 -40.61 2.03 1.46
N ARG A 795 -39.85 2.34 0.41
CA ARG A 795 -40.33 3.18 -0.70
C ARG A 795 -41.40 2.48 -1.54
N TRP A 796 -41.20 1.20 -1.86
CA TRP A 796 -41.97 0.53 -2.91
C TRP A 796 -42.87 -0.61 -2.42
N ALA A 797 -42.54 -1.23 -1.29
CA ALA A 797 -43.28 -2.40 -0.77
C ALA A 797 -44.14 -2.08 0.47
N GLY A 798 -44.15 -0.82 0.93
CA GLY A 798 -44.96 -0.36 2.06
C GLY A 798 -44.42 -0.75 3.44
N ALA A 799 -43.13 -1.10 3.53
CA ALA A 799 -42.46 -1.27 4.82
C ALA A 799 -42.34 0.07 5.56
N LYS A 800 -42.20 0.05 6.89
CA LYS A 800 -42.03 1.25 7.72
C LYS A 800 -40.59 1.35 8.20
N GLY A 801 -40.02 2.55 8.17
CA GLY A 801 -38.69 2.86 8.68
C GLY A 801 -38.20 4.22 8.18
N ASP A 802 -36.91 4.47 8.34
CA ASP A 802 -36.22 5.71 7.99
C ASP A 802 -35.11 5.52 6.93
N GLN A 803 -34.93 4.28 6.44
CA GLN A 803 -33.83 3.95 5.55
C GLN A 803 -33.97 4.59 4.18
N ALA A 804 -35.19 4.75 3.66
CA ALA A 804 -35.44 5.45 2.39
C ALA A 804 -35.02 6.92 2.46
N MET A 805 -35.33 7.60 3.56
CA MET A 805 -34.93 8.99 3.79
C MET A 805 -33.41 9.12 3.89
N LEU A 806 -32.76 8.25 4.66
CA LEU A 806 -31.31 8.24 4.81
C LEU A 806 -30.60 7.92 3.48
N ALA A 807 -31.12 6.98 2.70
CA ALA A 807 -30.58 6.64 1.39
C ALA A 807 -30.67 7.83 0.42
N GLN A 808 -31.79 8.57 0.45
CA GLN A 808 -31.95 9.77 -0.37
C GLN A 808 -30.93 10.86 0.00
N GLU A 809 -30.73 11.11 1.29
CA GLU A 809 -29.74 12.08 1.79
C GLU A 809 -28.30 11.70 1.39
N LEU A 810 -27.95 10.43 1.51
CA LEU A 810 -26.66 9.92 1.04
C LEU A 810 -26.50 10.08 -0.48
N GLY A 811 -27.57 9.83 -1.25
CA GLY A 811 -27.58 10.05 -2.69
C GLY A 811 -27.31 11.51 -3.06
N HIS A 812 -27.97 12.46 -2.39
CA HIS A 812 -27.69 13.89 -2.55
C HIS A 812 -26.22 14.23 -2.26
N GLN A 813 -25.66 13.67 -1.18
CA GLN A 813 -24.27 13.93 -0.81
C GLN A 813 -23.28 13.41 -1.85
N GLN A 814 -23.52 12.24 -2.45
CA GLN A 814 -22.67 11.70 -3.51
C GLN A 814 -22.79 12.52 -4.79
N PHE A 815 -24.02 12.90 -5.15
CA PHE A 815 -24.29 13.69 -6.35
C PHE A 815 -23.60 15.06 -6.31
N ARG A 816 -23.70 15.76 -5.18
CA ARG A 816 -23.07 17.07 -4.98
C ARG A 816 -21.54 17.07 -5.08
N ARG A 817 -20.90 15.89 -5.06
CA ARG A 817 -19.44 15.77 -5.28
C ARG A 817 -19.04 15.87 -6.75
N VAL A 818 -19.96 15.58 -7.67
CA VAL A 818 -19.67 15.53 -9.11
C VAL A 818 -20.35 16.65 -9.88
N ALA A 819 -21.48 17.14 -9.40
CA ALA A 819 -22.27 18.19 -10.05
C ALA A 819 -22.90 19.15 -9.04
N SER A 820 -23.12 20.38 -9.48
CA SER A 820 -23.84 21.44 -8.76
C SER A 820 -25.10 21.81 -9.53
N GLY A 821 -26.17 22.08 -8.79
CA GLY A 821 -27.46 22.49 -9.34
C GLY A 821 -28.59 22.16 -8.37
N ASP A 822 -29.83 22.30 -8.85
CA ASP A 822 -31.04 21.99 -8.10
C ASP A 822 -31.26 20.47 -8.05
N VAL A 823 -30.77 19.85 -6.97
CA VAL A 823 -30.82 18.40 -6.77
C VAL A 823 -32.24 17.92 -6.41
N ASP A 824 -33.13 18.82 -6.00
CA ASP A 824 -34.49 18.48 -5.56
C ASP A 824 -35.39 18.03 -6.72
N GLN A 825 -34.96 18.25 -7.97
CA GLN A 825 -35.64 17.80 -9.18
C GLN A 825 -35.36 16.33 -9.52
N LEU A 826 -34.37 15.69 -8.88
CA LEU A 826 -34.03 14.30 -9.16
C LEU A 826 -34.99 13.32 -8.49
N SER A 827 -35.41 12.30 -9.25
CA SER A 827 -36.24 11.22 -8.74
C SER A 827 -35.48 10.38 -7.70
N PHE A 828 -36.21 9.67 -6.83
CA PHE A 828 -35.60 8.76 -5.85
C PHE A 828 -34.71 7.73 -6.55
N GLY A 829 -35.19 7.10 -7.62
CA GLY A 829 -34.43 6.14 -8.42
C GLY A 829 -33.13 6.71 -9.01
N GLN A 830 -33.14 7.97 -9.48
CA GLN A 830 -31.95 8.65 -9.98
C GLN A 830 -30.90 8.88 -8.88
N LEU A 831 -31.35 9.34 -7.71
CA LEU A 831 -30.45 9.57 -6.57
C LEU A 831 -29.87 8.28 -6.01
N ILE A 832 -30.68 7.23 -5.87
CA ILE A 832 -30.22 5.95 -5.34
C ILE A 832 -29.26 5.24 -6.30
N ALA A 833 -29.33 5.50 -7.61
CA ALA A 833 -28.36 4.98 -8.57
C ALA A 833 -26.92 5.40 -8.22
N THR A 834 -26.73 6.53 -7.54
CA THR A 834 -25.41 6.99 -7.07
C THR A 834 -24.78 6.11 -5.99
N LEU A 835 -25.59 5.28 -5.32
CA LEU A 835 -25.20 4.40 -4.22
C LEU A 835 -24.98 2.95 -4.68
N THR A 836 -24.85 2.72 -5.98
CA THR A 836 -24.70 1.38 -6.55
C THR A 836 -23.48 0.63 -5.97
N PRO A 837 -23.62 -0.65 -5.55
CA PRO A 837 -22.50 -1.40 -4.99
C PRO A 837 -21.55 -1.98 -6.05
N TYR A 838 -21.88 -1.87 -7.34
CA TYR A 838 -21.19 -2.62 -8.41
C TYR A 838 -20.01 -1.89 -9.06
N SER A 839 -19.88 -0.58 -8.87
CA SER A 839 -18.80 0.21 -9.46
C SER A 839 -17.42 -0.28 -9.03
N ALA A 840 -17.29 -0.73 -7.78
CA ALA A 840 -16.07 -1.30 -7.23
C ALA A 840 -15.52 -2.48 -8.07
N PHE A 841 -16.40 -3.32 -8.65
CA PHE A 841 -15.93 -4.44 -9.48
C PHE A 841 -15.40 -3.99 -10.83
N ALA A 842 -15.98 -2.93 -11.42
CA ALA A 842 -15.46 -2.33 -12.65
C ALA A 842 -14.14 -1.59 -12.40
N GLU A 843 -14.02 -0.91 -11.25
CA GLU A 843 -12.76 -0.30 -10.80
C GLU A 843 -11.67 -1.38 -10.64
N ASN A 844 -11.96 -2.48 -9.94
CA ASN A 844 -11.03 -3.60 -9.79
C ASN A 844 -10.64 -4.20 -11.14
N LEU A 845 -11.61 -4.42 -12.03
CA LEU A 845 -11.37 -4.94 -13.39
C LEU A 845 -10.45 -4.02 -14.19
N SER A 846 -10.57 -2.70 -14.01
CA SER A 846 -9.70 -1.72 -14.68
C SER A 846 -8.23 -1.78 -14.26
N ILE A 847 -7.91 -2.44 -13.15
CA ILE A 847 -6.54 -2.59 -12.61
C ILE A 847 -5.93 -3.93 -13.04
N THR A 848 -6.76 -4.92 -13.40
CA THR A 848 -6.29 -6.22 -13.90
C THR A 848 -5.68 -6.12 -15.29
N ASP A 849 -4.85 -7.09 -15.64
CA ASP A 849 -4.20 -7.15 -16.96
C ASP A 849 -5.24 -7.13 -18.09
N GLY A 850 -5.06 -6.21 -19.05
CA GLY A 850 -6.03 -5.99 -20.13
C GLY A 850 -7.23 -5.12 -19.73
N GLY A 851 -7.21 -4.50 -18.56
CA GLY A 851 -8.22 -3.56 -18.05
C GLY A 851 -8.02 -2.09 -18.47
N ASP A 852 -6.85 -1.71 -19.02
CA ASP A 852 -6.48 -0.30 -19.28
C ASP A 852 -7.47 0.44 -20.18
N TRP A 853 -8.05 -0.27 -21.16
CA TRP A 853 -9.07 0.30 -22.05
C TRP A 853 -10.30 0.79 -21.30
N LEU A 854 -10.61 0.22 -20.13
CA LEU A 854 -11.79 0.58 -19.34
C LEU A 854 -11.64 1.97 -18.71
N ARG A 855 -10.44 2.31 -18.25
CA ARG A 855 -10.14 3.66 -17.72
C ARG A 855 -10.22 4.70 -18.83
N ALA A 856 -9.59 4.43 -19.97
CA ALA A 856 -9.66 5.32 -21.14
C ALA A 856 -11.09 5.49 -21.66
N ALA A 857 -11.91 4.43 -21.61
CA ALA A 857 -13.32 4.51 -21.96
C ALA A 857 -14.13 5.35 -20.94
N ALA A 858 -13.88 5.17 -19.65
CA ALA A 858 -14.50 5.97 -18.59
C ALA A 858 -14.13 7.45 -18.71
N GLU A 859 -12.86 7.75 -18.94
CA GLU A 859 -12.35 9.11 -19.15
C GLU A 859 -13.04 9.82 -20.31
N LEU A 860 -13.09 9.18 -21.49
CA LEU A 860 -13.80 9.73 -22.64
C LEU A 860 -15.28 9.97 -22.33
N SER A 861 -15.93 9.03 -21.64
CA SER A 861 -17.34 9.17 -21.26
C SER A 861 -17.56 10.33 -20.29
N VAL A 862 -16.70 10.49 -19.28
CA VAL A 862 -16.77 11.60 -18.33
C VAL A 862 -16.55 12.93 -19.04
N ASP A 863 -15.55 13.06 -19.91
CA ASP A 863 -15.32 14.30 -20.67
C ASP A 863 -16.53 14.66 -21.55
N THR A 864 -17.18 13.65 -22.13
CA THR A 864 -18.38 13.83 -22.95
C THR A 864 -19.59 14.25 -22.10
N PHE A 865 -19.83 13.61 -20.96
CA PHE A 865 -21.00 13.89 -20.13
C PHE A 865 -20.86 15.15 -19.29
N ALA A 866 -19.66 15.47 -18.80
CA ALA A 866 -19.41 16.65 -17.98
C ALA A 866 -19.56 17.95 -18.77
N THR A 867 -19.39 17.90 -20.10
CA THR A 867 -19.61 19.04 -21.00
C THR A 867 -21.04 19.13 -21.53
N ALA A 868 -21.87 18.13 -21.24
CA ALA A 868 -23.26 18.09 -21.66
C ALA A 868 -24.19 18.62 -20.56
N ASP A 869 -24.97 19.66 -20.88
CA ASP A 869 -25.88 20.30 -19.92
C ASP A 869 -27.13 19.45 -19.56
N ARG A 870 -27.30 18.23 -20.09
CA ARG A 870 -28.64 17.63 -20.27
C ARG A 870 -28.84 16.16 -19.86
N LEU A 871 -27.77 15.38 -19.64
CA LEU A 871 -27.91 13.92 -19.46
C LEU A 871 -28.18 13.50 -18.01
N VAL A 872 -28.03 14.43 -17.06
CA VAL A 872 -28.15 14.20 -15.62
C VAL A 872 -29.38 14.94 -15.05
N GLY A 873 -30.54 14.85 -15.71
CA GLY A 873 -31.77 15.49 -15.22
C GLY A 873 -32.06 16.87 -15.84
N ALA A 874 -33.24 17.41 -15.54
CA ALA A 874 -33.88 18.49 -16.30
C ALA A 874 -33.29 19.91 -16.11
N GLY A 875 -32.22 20.08 -15.33
CA GLY A 875 -31.62 21.38 -14.99
C GLY A 875 -30.19 21.57 -15.49
N GLN A 876 -29.75 22.83 -15.61
CA GLN A 876 -28.35 23.22 -15.91
C GLN A 876 -27.41 22.74 -14.79
N LEU A 877 -26.95 21.49 -14.88
CA LEU A 877 -25.97 20.97 -13.94
C LEU A 877 -24.58 21.36 -14.38
N ARG A 878 -23.83 22.01 -13.48
CA ARG A 878 -22.43 22.34 -13.72
C ARG A 878 -21.55 21.34 -12.97
N PRO A 879 -20.62 20.63 -13.63
CA PRO A 879 -19.69 19.75 -12.93
C PRO A 879 -18.90 20.54 -11.86
N VAL A 880 -18.71 19.93 -10.69
CA VAL A 880 -18.02 20.55 -9.54
C VAL A 880 -16.63 19.95 -9.38
N GLY A 881 -15.62 20.83 -9.28
CA GLY A 881 -14.30 20.47 -8.78
C GLY A 881 -13.26 20.02 -9.82
N LEU A 882 -12.00 19.98 -9.36
CA LEU A 882 -10.84 19.46 -10.09
C LEU A 882 -11.12 18.01 -10.52
N ARG A 883 -10.85 17.71 -11.79
CA ARG A 883 -10.97 16.38 -12.42
C ARG A 883 -10.54 15.28 -11.44
N SER A 884 -11.51 14.44 -11.03
CA SER A 884 -11.28 13.28 -10.17
C SER A 884 -10.37 12.28 -10.90
N ASP A 885 -9.28 11.84 -10.25
CA ASP A 885 -8.42 10.74 -10.73
C ASP A 885 -9.19 9.40 -10.90
N ASN A 886 -10.45 9.32 -10.42
CA ASN A 886 -11.33 8.16 -10.57
C ASN A 886 -12.56 8.50 -11.45
N GLN A 887 -12.50 8.20 -12.74
CA GLN A 887 -13.58 8.48 -13.70
C GLN A 887 -14.78 7.54 -13.53
N ILE A 888 -14.57 6.28 -13.12
CA ILE A 888 -15.66 5.34 -12.80
C ILE A 888 -16.41 5.81 -11.55
N GLY A 889 -15.69 6.35 -10.56
CA GLY A 889 -16.25 7.00 -9.39
C GLY A 889 -17.11 8.21 -9.75
N TRP A 890 -16.69 9.03 -10.72
CA TRP A 890 -17.52 10.14 -11.22
C TRP A 890 -18.82 9.65 -11.84
N LEU A 891 -18.76 8.65 -12.74
CA LEU A 891 -19.94 8.05 -13.36
C LEU A 891 -20.89 7.45 -12.32
N THR A 892 -20.34 6.92 -11.23
CA THR A 892 -21.10 6.44 -10.07
C THR A 892 -21.78 7.59 -9.35
N GLY A 893 -21.04 8.65 -8.98
CA GLY A 893 -21.60 9.82 -8.30
C GLY A 893 -22.68 10.54 -9.10
N ALA A 894 -22.62 10.47 -10.44
CA ALA A 894 -23.63 11.02 -11.34
C ALA A 894 -24.85 10.09 -11.53
N GLY A 895 -24.84 8.88 -10.97
CA GLY A 895 -25.90 7.88 -11.12
C GLY A 895 -25.92 7.19 -12.49
N LEU A 896 -24.88 7.36 -13.31
CA LEU A 896 -24.80 6.87 -14.69
C LEU A 896 -24.06 5.52 -14.85
N PHE A 897 -23.45 5.01 -13.77
CA PHE A 897 -22.59 3.82 -13.85
C PHE A 897 -23.27 2.59 -14.48
N ALA A 898 -24.49 2.24 -14.06
CA ALA A 898 -25.18 1.04 -14.54
C ALA A 898 -25.44 1.08 -16.05
N GLU A 899 -25.95 2.22 -16.52
CA GLU A 899 -26.25 2.49 -17.93
C GLU A 899 -24.97 2.51 -18.76
N TRP A 900 -23.93 3.20 -18.28
CA TRP A 900 -22.64 3.25 -18.93
C TRP A 900 -22.00 1.86 -19.07
N ALA A 901 -21.95 1.09 -17.98
CA ALA A 901 -21.35 -0.24 -17.97
C ALA A 901 -22.09 -1.21 -18.90
N GLU A 902 -23.43 -1.16 -18.94
CA GLU A 902 -24.24 -1.92 -19.88
C GLU A 902 -23.99 -1.47 -21.34
N ALA A 903 -24.00 -0.17 -21.60
CA ALA A 903 -23.82 0.40 -22.94
C ALA A 903 -22.42 0.12 -23.53
N ILE A 904 -21.35 0.37 -22.76
CA ILE A 904 -19.98 0.17 -23.24
C ILE A 904 -19.65 -1.31 -23.43
N SER A 905 -20.11 -2.19 -22.53
CA SER A 905 -19.96 -3.64 -22.70
C SER A 905 -20.79 -4.16 -23.88
N PHE A 906 -21.97 -3.57 -24.12
CA PHE A 906 -22.79 -3.84 -25.28
C PHE A 906 -22.08 -3.43 -26.57
N VAL A 907 -21.40 -2.28 -26.65
CA VAL A 907 -20.68 -1.85 -27.87
C VAL A 907 -19.39 -2.67 -28.07
N ARG A 908 -18.55 -2.77 -27.04
CA ARG A 908 -17.20 -3.38 -27.09
C ARG A 908 -17.17 -4.91 -27.02
N ARG A 909 -18.30 -5.58 -26.75
CA ARG A 909 -18.42 -7.04 -26.58
C ARG A 909 -17.65 -7.64 -25.40
N ASN A 910 -17.25 -6.84 -24.41
CA ASN A 910 -16.57 -7.38 -23.23
C ASN A 910 -17.53 -8.23 -22.38
N SER A 911 -17.17 -9.48 -22.07
CA SER A 911 -18.01 -10.42 -21.33
C SER A 911 -18.01 -10.18 -19.82
N GLU A 912 -16.88 -9.72 -19.26
CA GLU A 912 -16.71 -9.46 -17.83
C GLU A 912 -17.61 -8.28 -17.41
N LEU A 913 -17.41 -7.13 -18.05
CA LEU A 913 -18.17 -5.92 -17.79
C LEU A 913 -19.66 -6.08 -18.14
N ARG A 914 -20.01 -6.94 -19.10
CA ARG A 914 -21.42 -7.22 -19.43
C ARG A 914 -22.18 -7.83 -18.25
N LEU A 915 -21.55 -8.71 -17.48
CA LEU A 915 -22.21 -9.31 -16.32
C LEU A 915 -22.33 -8.30 -15.17
N ILE A 916 -21.29 -7.50 -14.93
CA ILE A 916 -21.31 -6.40 -13.95
C ILE A 916 -22.40 -5.38 -14.31
N GLY A 917 -22.39 -4.87 -15.55
CA GLY A 917 -23.36 -3.88 -16.03
C GLY A 917 -24.80 -4.38 -15.95
N ARG A 918 -25.05 -5.65 -16.31
CA ARG A 918 -26.38 -6.26 -16.16
C ARG A 918 -26.81 -6.37 -14.70
N ALA A 919 -25.92 -6.74 -13.79
CA ALA A 919 -26.25 -6.78 -12.37
C ALA A 919 -26.54 -5.39 -11.80
N ALA A 920 -25.69 -4.41 -12.14
CA ALA A 920 -25.90 -3.01 -11.78
C ALA A 920 -27.23 -2.48 -12.30
N GLU A 921 -27.61 -2.83 -13.52
CA GLU A 921 -28.88 -2.41 -14.12
C GLU A 921 -30.10 -3.09 -13.49
N ARG A 922 -30.03 -4.40 -13.21
CA ARG A 922 -31.11 -5.10 -12.47
C ARG A 922 -31.31 -4.51 -11.08
N TRP A 923 -30.21 -4.17 -10.41
CA TRP A 923 -30.24 -3.52 -9.12
C TRP A 923 -30.85 -2.12 -9.22
N ARG A 924 -30.39 -1.28 -10.15
CA ARG A 924 -30.91 0.08 -10.39
C ARG A 924 -32.43 0.05 -10.66
N LYS A 925 -32.88 -0.83 -11.56
CA LYS A 925 -34.31 -1.07 -11.82
C LYS A 925 -35.08 -1.41 -10.55
N THR A 926 -34.54 -2.31 -9.73
CA THR A 926 -35.19 -2.74 -8.48
C THR A 926 -35.29 -1.60 -7.48
N MET A 927 -34.22 -0.81 -7.33
CA MET A 927 -34.20 0.37 -6.48
C MET A 927 -35.15 1.49 -6.96
N ALA A 928 -35.43 1.54 -8.25
CA ALA A 928 -36.37 2.47 -8.89
C ALA A 928 -37.79 1.87 -9.07
N GLY A 929 -38.15 0.84 -8.30
CA GLY A 929 -39.52 0.31 -8.23
C GLY A 929 -39.85 -0.85 -9.18
N ASN A 930 -38.89 -1.32 -9.98
CA ASN A 930 -39.05 -2.44 -10.91
C ASN A 930 -38.19 -3.64 -10.49
N TRP A 931 -38.76 -4.52 -9.68
CA TRP A 931 -38.06 -5.73 -9.24
C TRP A 931 -37.57 -6.57 -10.42
N SER A 932 -36.24 -6.72 -10.51
CA SER A 932 -35.55 -7.41 -11.59
C SER A 932 -34.57 -8.50 -11.10
N ILE A 933 -34.59 -8.84 -9.81
CA ILE A 933 -33.70 -9.83 -9.19
C ILE A 933 -34.46 -11.14 -9.00
N GLY A 934 -34.54 -11.91 -10.08
CA GLY A 934 -35.39 -13.10 -10.14
C GLY A 934 -36.88 -12.74 -10.28
N ARG A 935 -37.77 -13.59 -9.75
CA ARG A 935 -39.23 -13.45 -9.87
C ARG A 935 -39.78 -12.41 -8.88
N ARG A 936 -40.86 -11.71 -9.29
CA ARG A 936 -41.58 -10.75 -8.45
C ARG A 936 -42.49 -11.46 -7.45
N HIS A 937 -42.46 -11.03 -6.20
CA HIS A 937 -43.29 -11.57 -5.11
C HIS A 937 -43.94 -10.46 -4.28
N GLY A 938 -45.02 -10.79 -3.58
CA GLY A 938 -45.67 -9.87 -2.65
C GLY A 938 -46.07 -8.52 -3.28
N PRO A 939 -45.86 -7.40 -2.57
CA PRO A 939 -46.19 -6.04 -3.04
C PRO A 939 -45.55 -5.68 -4.39
N TRP A 940 -44.34 -6.19 -4.67
CA TRP A 940 -43.62 -5.93 -5.92
C TRP A 940 -44.35 -6.42 -7.19
N ARG A 941 -45.32 -7.34 -7.07
CA ARG A 941 -46.14 -7.78 -8.21
C ARG A 941 -47.07 -6.69 -8.75
N ARG A 942 -47.45 -5.72 -7.92
CA ARG A 942 -48.41 -4.67 -8.27
C ARG A 942 -47.75 -3.43 -8.87
N LEU A 943 -46.42 -3.32 -8.75
CA LEU A 943 -45.65 -2.18 -9.26
C LEU A 943 -45.50 -2.24 -10.79
N PRO A 944 -45.37 -1.07 -11.45
CA PRO A 944 -45.27 -0.99 -12.90
C PRO A 944 -44.07 -1.78 -13.47
N PRO A 945 -44.13 -2.16 -14.76
CA PRO A 945 -43.05 -2.87 -15.44
C PRO A 945 -41.90 -1.97 -15.90
N VAL A 946 -42.10 -0.65 -15.92
CA VAL A 946 -41.09 0.37 -16.20
C VAL A 946 -40.72 1.04 -14.87
N ASP A 947 -39.43 1.30 -14.66
CA ASP A 947 -38.93 1.91 -13.42
C ASP A 947 -38.98 3.45 -13.45
N GLU A 948 -38.99 4.06 -12.26
CA GLU A 948 -39.15 5.52 -12.07
C GLU A 948 -38.10 6.34 -12.87
N THR A 949 -36.85 5.88 -12.93
CA THR A 949 -35.76 6.59 -13.63
C THR A 949 -36.00 6.64 -15.14
N ILE A 950 -36.36 5.50 -15.74
CA ILE A 950 -36.62 5.42 -17.18
C ILE A 950 -37.92 6.16 -17.53
N GLN A 951 -38.93 6.09 -16.66
CA GLN A 951 -40.18 6.82 -16.85
C GLN A 951 -39.96 8.34 -16.81
N SER A 952 -39.22 8.85 -15.83
CA SER A 952 -38.89 10.28 -15.72
C SER A 952 -38.16 10.79 -16.97
N ARG A 953 -37.13 10.09 -17.45
CA ARG A 953 -36.42 10.49 -18.67
C ARG A 953 -37.28 10.43 -19.94
N LEU A 954 -38.18 9.45 -20.03
CA LEU A 954 -39.10 9.35 -21.16
C LEU A 954 -40.06 10.54 -21.19
N LEU A 955 -40.61 10.92 -20.02
CA LEU A 955 -41.45 12.10 -19.89
C LEU A 955 -40.68 13.38 -20.25
N ASP A 956 -39.46 13.55 -19.74
CA ASP A 956 -38.62 14.72 -20.05
C ASP A 956 -38.34 14.86 -21.57
N LEU A 957 -38.15 13.75 -22.27
CA LEU A 957 -37.96 13.75 -23.73
C LEU A 957 -39.26 14.05 -24.48
N MET A 958 -40.40 13.54 -24.01
CA MET A 958 -41.71 13.78 -24.63
C MET A 958 -42.19 15.22 -24.43
N GLU A 959 -41.86 15.85 -23.31
CA GLU A 959 -42.21 17.24 -23.00
C GLU A 959 -41.29 18.27 -23.67
N ALA A 960 -40.23 17.83 -24.34
CA ALA A 960 -39.33 18.70 -25.07
C ALA A 960 -40.02 19.40 -26.25
N THR A 961 -39.65 20.66 -26.53
CA THR A 961 -40.19 21.43 -27.66
C THR A 961 -39.99 20.72 -29.00
N ASP A 962 -38.87 20.02 -29.17
CA ASP A 962 -38.61 19.09 -30.27
C ASP A 962 -38.12 17.75 -29.72
N SER A 963 -39.05 16.83 -29.46
CA SER A 963 -38.77 15.51 -28.91
C SER A 963 -37.91 14.66 -29.85
N ARG A 964 -38.02 14.83 -31.17
CA ARG A 964 -37.27 14.06 -32.17
C ARG A 964 -35.82 14.47 -32.22
N LEU A 965 -35.56 15.78 -32.31
CA LEU A 965 -34.22 16.32 -32.29
C LEU A 965 -33.51 15.94 -30.98
N ARG A 966 -34.22 16.10 -29.85
CA ARG A 966 -33.67 15.76 -28.54
C ARG A 966 -33.32 14.28 -28.40
N ALA A 967 -34.16 13.38 -28.93
CA ALA A 967 -33.87 11.94 -28.93
C ALA A 967 -32.62 11.59 -29.77
N HIS A 968 -32.41 12.26 -30.91
CA HIS A 968 -31.18 12.09 -31.71
C HIS A 968 -29.95 12.64 -30.98
N GLU A 969 -30.03 13.84 -30.41
CA GLU A 969 -28.93 14.45 -29.63
C GLU A 969 -28.48 13.54 -28.48
N ASP A 970 -29.42 12.93 -27.75
CA ASP A 970 -29.12 12.00 -26.66
C ASP A 970 -28.38 10.75 -27.17
N LEU A 971 -28.82 10.17 -28.30
CA LEU A 971 -28.14 9.01 -28.90
C LEU A 971 -26.75 9.37 -29.43
N ASP A 972 -26.57 10.55 -30.01
CA ASP A 972 -25.28 11.04 -30.50
C ASP A 972 -24.30 11.33 -29.36
N LEU A 973 -24.81 11.85 -28.24
CA LEU A 973 -24.03 12.06 -27.03
C LEU A 973 -23.50 10.72 -26.47
N TRP A 974 -24.36 9.70 -26.39
CA TRP A 974 -23.94 8.34 -26.06
C TRP A 974 -22.98 7.74 -27.10
N ALA A 975 -23.21 7.96 -28.39
CA ALA A 975 -22.32 7.48 -29.44
C ALA A 975 -20.90 8.06 -29.29
N THR A 976 -20.80 9.34 -28.94
CA THR A 976 -19.55 10.05 -28.65
C THR A 976 -18.87 9.49 -27.40
N ALA A 977 -19.59 9.36 -26.28
CA ALA A 977 -19.08 8.83 -25.02
C ALA A 977 -18.52 7.40 -25.16
N LEU A 978 -19.12 6.60 -26.05
CA LEU A 978 -18.74 5.20 -26.30
C LEU A 978 -17.70 5.05 -27.42
N LYS A 979 -17.26 6.15 -28.05
CA LYS A 979 -16.36 6.20 -29.21
C LYS A 979 -16.87 5.38 -30.40
N THR A 980 -18.13 5.54 -30.78
CA THR A 980 -18.75 4.85 -31.91
C THR A 980 -19.50 5.82 -32.82
N LYS A 981 -19.42 5.62 -34.14
CA LYS A 981 -20.19 6.38 -35.15
C LYS A 981 -21.39 5.59 -35.71
N ALA A 982 -21.64 4.39 -35.19
CA ALA A 982 -22.59 3.45 -35.77
C ALA A 982 -23.52 2.83 -34.71
N LEU A 983 -23.96 3.63 -33.73
CA LEU A 983 -24.75 3.14 -32.60
C LEU A 983 -26.06 2.44 -33.04
N LEU A 984 -26.87 3.09 -33.87
CA LEU A 984 -28.11 2.51 -34.41
C LEU A 984 -27.88 1.23 -35.24
N PRO A 985 -26.94 1.19 -36.22
CA PRO A 985 -26.56 -0.06 -36.89
C PRO A 985 -26.12 -1.17 -35.93
N ILE A 986 -25.37 -0.84 -34.87
CA ILE A 986 -24.93 -1.80 -33.86
C ILE A 986 -26.14 -2.38 -33.12
N LEU A 987 -27.11 -1.56 -32.72
CA LEU A 987 -28.33 -1.99 -32.05
C LEU A 987 -29.15 -2.93 -32.94
N ARG A 988 -29.47 -2.51 -34.18
CA ARG A 988 -30.22 -3.32 -35.15
C ARG A 988 -29.55 -4.67 -35.41
N ARG A 989 -28.23 -4.69 -35.58
CA ARG A 989 -27.46 -5.93 -35.82
C ARG A 989 -27.41 -6.87 -34.60
N ARG A 990 -27.35 -6.33 -33.38
CA ARG A 990 -27.11 -7.12 -32.16
C ARG A 990 -28.39 -7.54 -31.45
N LEU A 991 -29.51 -6.91 -31.77
CA LEU A 991 -30.82 -7.23 -31.24
C LEU A 991 -31.72 -7.66 -32.40
N PRO A 992 -31.56 -8.88 -32.95
CA PRO A 992 -32.32 -9.30 -34.13
C PRO A 992 -33.84 -9.33 -33.90
N ARG A 993 -34.27 -9.52 -32.64
CA ARG A 993 -35.68 -9.42 -32.25
C ARG A 993 -36.22 -8.00 -32.25
N LEU A 994 -35.35 -6.99 -32.17
CA LEU A 994 -35.72 -5.59 -32.09
C LEU A 994 -36.46 -5.14 -33.35
N GLN A 995 -35.96 -5.49 -34.54
CA GLN A 995 -36.60 -5.09 -35.79
C GLN A 995 -38.02 -5.65 -35.93
N ALA A 996 -38.19 -6.94 -35.63
CA ALA A 996 -39.50 -7.58 -35.67
C ALA A 996 -40.47 -6.98 -34.63
N GLU A 997 -39.97 -6.64 -33.44
CA GLU A 997 -40.80 -6.04 -32.39
C GLU A 997 -41.14 -4.57 -32.71
N VAL A 998 -40.22 -3.80 -33.30
CA VAL A 998 -40.48 -2.42 -33.76
C VAL A 998 -41.58 -2.39 -34.81
N ALA A 999 -41.51 -3.26 -35.82
CA ALA A 999 -42.55 -3.33 -36.85
C ALA A 999 -43.93 -3.62 -36.25
N ARG A 1000 -44.02 -4.54 -35.27
CA ARG A 1000 -45.26 -4.83 -34.54
C ARG A 1000 -45.76 -3.64 -33.72
N LEU A 1001 -44.86 -2.93 -33.03
CA LEU A 1001 -45.22 -1.76 -32.23
C LEU A 1001 -45.74 -0.60 -33.09
N GLU A 1002 -45.18 -0.42 -34.28
CA GLU A 1002 -45.65 0.56 -35.27
C GLU A 1002 -47.01 0.19 -35.86
N GLU A 1003 -47.26 -1.11 -36.12
CA GLU A 1003 -48.55 -1.65 -36.55
C GLU A 1003 -49.63 -1.51 -35.45
N GLU A 1004 -49.30 -1.79 -34.19
CA GLU A 1004 -50.20 -1.69 -33.03
C GLU A 1004 -50.43 -0.24 -32.57
N ASN A 1005 -49.75 0.75 -33.17
CA ASN A 1005 -49.73 2.15 -32.74
C ASN A 1005 -49.48 2.29 -31.23
N ALA A 1006 -48.50 1.52 -30.73
CA ALA A 1006 -48.25 1.35 -29.32
C ALA A 1006 -47.83 2.67 -28.63
N GLY A 1007 -48.36 2.92 -27.43
CA GLY A 1007 -47.92 4.05 -26.61
C GLY A 1007 -46.47 3.93 -26.15
N PRO A 1008 -45.84 5.06 -25.75
CA PRO A 1008 -44.41 5.14 -25.45
C PRO A 1008 -43.98 4.24 -24.28
N GLU A 1009 -44.85 4.04 -23.29
CA GLU A 1009 -44.62 3.12 -22.16
C GLU A 1009 -44.57 1.65 -22.60
N LEU A 1010 -45.45 1.25 -23.53
CA LEU A 1010 -45.47 -0.11 -24.07
C LEU A 1010 -44.23 -0.36 -24.93
N ILE A 1011 -43.86 0.60 -25.78
CA ILE A 1011 -42.62 0.56 -26.58
C ILE A 1011 -41.42 0.37 -25.66
N THR A 1012 -41.27 1.25 -24.65
CA THR A 1012 -40.20 1.20 -23.65
C THR A 1012 -40.09 -0.17 -22.99
N ARG A 1013 -41.22 -0.73 -22.54
CA ARG A 1013 -41.26 -2.07 -21.93
C ARG A 1013 -40.79 -3.16 -22.90
N ARG A 1014 -41.21 -3.13 -24.16
CA ARG A 1014 -40.82 -4.12 -25.18
C ARG A 1014 -39.34 -4.02 -25.55
N LEU A 1015 -38.80 -2.80 -25.66
CA LEU A 1015 -37.38 -2.56 -25.89
C LEU A 1015 -36.51 -3.15 -24.77
N LEU A 1016 -36.87 -2.90 -23.52
CA LEU A 1016 -36.18 -3.48 -22.36
C LEU A 1016 -36.28 -5.02 -22.36
N ALA A 1017 -37.43 -5.58 -22.71
CA ALA A 1017 -37.62 -7.04 -22.82
C ALA A 1017 -36.80 -7.67 -23.96
N CYS A 1018 -36.53 -6.92 -25.04
CA CYS A 1018 -35.64 -7.33 -26.12
C CYS A 1018 -34.15 -7.30 -25.73
N GLY A 1019 -33.82 -6.74 -24.56
CA GLY A 1019 -32.44 -6.60 -24.08
C GLY A 1019 -31.71 -5.39 -24.64
N ALA A 1020 -32.44 -4.35 -25.07
CA ALA A 1020 -31.85 -3.06 -25.39
C ALA A 1020 -31.24 -2.43 -24.11
N PRO A 1021 -30.00 -1.92 -24.17
CA PRO A 1021 -29.39 -1.22 -23.04
C PRO A 1021 -30.24 -0.04 -22.58
N ALA A 1022 -30.43 0.10 -21.26
CA ALA A 1022 -31.36 1.07 -20.67
C ALA A 1022 -31.07 2.52 -21.12
N ALA A 1023 -29.79 2.85 -21.26
CA ALA A 1023 -29.29 4.13 -21.77
C ALA A 1023 -29.96 4.60 -23.08
N PHE A 1024 -30.29 3.67 -23.96
CA PHE A 1024 -30.81 3.98 -25.30
C PHE A 1024 -32.33 3.88 -25.38
N VAL A 1025 -32.98 3.31 -24.37
CA VAL A 1025 -34.41 2.99 -24.46
C VAL A 1025 -35.30 4.23 -24.56
N PRO A 1026 -35.19 5.25 -23.68
CA PRO A 1026 -36.02 6.45 -23.79
C PRO A 1026 -35.95 7.16 -25.16
N PRO A 1027 -34.77 7.48 -25.72
CA PRO A 1027 -34.72 8.13 -27.03
C PRO A 1027 -35.19 7.20 -28.15
N LEU A 1028 -34.88 5.90 -28.11
CA LEU A 1028 -35.39 4.95 -29.10
C LEU A 1028 -36.92 4.85 -29.08
N ALA A 1029 -37.55 4.89 -27.90
CA ALA A 1029 -39.00 4.86 -27.79
C ALA A 1029 -39.65 6.07 -28.48
N VAL A 1030 -39.06 7.26 -28.32
CA VAL A 1030 -39.49 8.49 -29.02
C VAL A 1030 -39.32 8.35 -30.54
N LEU A 1031 -38.18 7.85 -31.01
CA LEU A 1031 -37.94 7.68 -32.46
C LEU A 1031 -38.87 6.65 -33.10
N ILE A 1032 -39.14 5.53 -32.44
CA ILE A 1032 -40.10 4.51 -32.91
C ILE A 1032 -41.52 5.07 -32.96
N MET A 1033 -41.92 5.84 -31.95
CA MET A 1033 -43.23 6.51 -31.94
C MET A 1033 -43.39 7.47 -33.14
N HIS A 1034 -42.28 8.05 -33.62
CA HIS A 1034 -42.24 8.91 -34.80
C HIS A 1034 -41.94 8.17 -36.12
N ARG A 1035 -41.78 6.83 -36.10
CA ARG A 1035 -41.45 5.97 -37.26
C ARG A 1035 -40.12 6.32 -37.94
N GLU A 1036 -39.11 6.67 -37.14
CA GLU A 1036 -37.77 7.07 -37.62
C GLU A 1036 -36.65 6.08 -37.21
N PHE A 1037 -37.00 4.88 -36.72
CA PHE A 1037 -36.05 3.93 -36.14
C PHE A 1037 -35.13 3.20 -37.11
#